data_AF-A0A2H5FN82-F1
#
_entry.id   AF-A0A2H5FN82-F1
#
_cell.length_a   1.000
_cell.length_b   1.000
_cell.length_c   1.000
_cell.angle_alpha   90.00
_cell.angle_beta   90.00
_cell.angle_gamma   90.00
#
_symmetry.space_group_name_H-M   'P 1'
#
loop_
_entity.id
_entity.type
_entity.pdbx_description
1 polymer ?
#
loop_
_entity_poly.entity_id
_entity_poly.type
_entity_poly.pdbx_seq_one_letter_code
_entity_poly.pdbx_strand_id
1 'polypeptide(L)'
;MINAGVAFWDKEQTIVKKPVIGISSIGGFPIRFDSSVPANQIKLLGTSVDVDQIAANLRQTMGMQSSHTYMDPGTKTPDELYKLTAEHQHFSMAHAASIGLTCLGISKVAELEFDVQRDVVYLARTTSARSVCQDEPTLVALSEESAKISKLVLKSTLEILKTFEKKEDPLVYREQRNALFPLSACVSLGITGSIRNLSKLVTAINDPGKELEFRNALALINDSLYAFLPELFKHSSAYGYSYPSIWHTPKPESLATKTPSLGFFDTLSPLPMVPKKTEAKETILLLGAPGVGKSTQTERIIKQRPDAMRVSTGELVRKLSLKQEAGIILTPIEQEAAKSLDKMRQGELMDDKAVYDLLMEYLSPGGEGYEEYKKANLIILDGVVKAERNIAPFHAALAEFNTNATTIPMNFTKVVNLSASPEELKKRQQARVILAQEANLAQRPDDDPNVYAQRLEKYLAAMNAVLNYYECHYALVHVNSTQDMEQTTQAILHAIDNTSLNHEEHMLTNTAAYSALVDHFDLTEATVIEFGAGDGALTELILNRHPKKVIAYELNSDLAEKLRRRFGSNPVLEIRVVDFTKENFSYLNEGRNVIISNPPYETIPFLFDKVINPFKIQDVIMMTSPKKKEQYFNDYQLEFTLSGDSFSPPARGEHLVMRKGLEDLVKYPTPTLN
;
A
#
# COMPACT_ATOMS: atom_id res chain seq x y z
N MET A 1 29.96 -11.62 -0.49
CA MET A 1 28.69 -10.97 -0.92
C MET A 1 27.74 -11.99 -1.54
N ILE A 2 28.12 -12.69 -2.63
CA ILE A 2 27.26 -13.70 -3.30
C ILE A 2 26.76 -14.79 -2.35
N ASN A 3 27.67 -15.46 -1.63
CA ASN A 3 27.31 -16.53 -0.68
C ASN A 3 26.41 -16.05 0.46
N ALA A 4 26.38 -14.73 0.72
CA ALA A 4 25.50 -14.14 1.71
C ALA A 4 24.13 -13.76 1.13
N GLY A 5 23.94 -13.83 -0.19
CA GLY A 5 22.67 -13.53 -0.87
C GLY A 5 22.54 -12.12 -1.43
N VAL A 6 23.63 -11.35 -1.54
CA VAL A 6 23.61 -10.03 -2.18
C VAL A 6 23.21 -10.19 -3.65
N ALA A 7 22.20 -9.45 -4.10
CA ALA A 7 21.72 -9.51 -5.48
C ALA A 7 22.38 -8.44 -6.36
N PHE A 8 22.53 -8.75 -7.64
CA PHE A 8 23.19 -7.89 -8.62
C PHE A 8 22.26 -7.62 -9.82
N TRP A 9 22.47 -6.48 -10.48
CA TRP A 9 21.76 -6.11 -11.71
C TRP A 9 22.31 -6.82 -12.94
N ASP A 10 23.58 -7.24 -12.89
CA ASP A 10 24.26 -7.85 -14.00
C ASP A 10 24.91 -9.20 -13.64
N LYS A 11 25.20 -9.98 -14.68
CA LYS A 11 25.83 -11.30 -14.54
C LYS A 11 27.30 -11.18 -14.12
N GLU A 12 27.94 -10.06 -14.47
CA GLU A 12 29.33 -9.76 -14.11
C GLU A 12 29.49 -9.37 -12.63
N GLN A 13 28.37 -9.19 -11.91
CA GLN A 13 28.32 -8.87 -10.48
C GLN A 13 29.03 -7.55 -10.14
N THR A 14 28.99 -6.61 -11.07
CA THR A 14 29.65 -5.31 -10.91
C THR A 14 28.75 -4.29 -10.27
N ILE A 15 27.43 -4.44 -10.43
CA ILE A 15 26.43 -3.50 -9.89
C ILE A 15 25.48 -4.22 -8.92
N VAL A 16 25.56 -3.85 -7.64
CA VAL A 16 24.69 -4.36 -6.56
C VAL A 16 23.28 -3.78 -6.73
N LYS A 17 22.30 -4.68 -6.65
CA LYS A 17 20.86 -4.41 -6.72
C LYS A 17 20.19 -4.37 -5.35
N LYS A 18 20.53 -5.33 -4.49
CA LYS A 18 19.91 -5.52 -3.19
C LYS A 18 20.97 -5.93 -2.16
N PRO A 19 21.09 -5.20 -1.04
CA PRO A 19 21.99 -5.59 0.04
C PRO A 19 21.43 -6.79 0.82
N VAL A 20 22.27 -7.37 1.65
CA VAL A 20 21.87 -8.30 2.70
C VAL A 20 22.28 -7.74 4.03
N ILE A 21 21.32 -7.69 4.95
CA ILE A 21 21.56 -7.31 6.34
C ILE A 21 21.09 -8.46 7.21
N GLY A 22 21.91 -8.87 8.16
CA GLY A 22 21.59 -9.96 9.06
C GLY A 22 22.24 -9.79 10.43
N ILE A 23 21.67 -10.47 11.42
CA ILE A 23 22.25 -10.57 12.76
C ILE A 23 23.53 -11.41 12.66
N SER A 24 24.62 -10.88 13.21
CA SER A 24 25.96 -11.49 13.17
C SER A 24 26.56 -11.73 14.55
N SER A 25 26.05 -11.08 15.60
CA SER A 25 26.40 -11.40 16.98
C SER A 25 25.29 -11.08 17.97
N ILE A 26 25.32 -11.75 19.12
CA ILE A 26 24.38 -11.53 20.23
C ILE A 26 25.20 -11.44 21.51
N GLY A 27 25.04 -10.37 22.28
CA GLY A 27 25.85 -10.11 23.48
C GLY A 27 27.35 -9.97 23.20
N GLY A 28 27.73 -9.64 21.96
CA GLY A 28 29.12 -9.57 21.50
C GLY A 28 29.71 -10.92 21.05
N PHE A 29 28.96 -12.02 21.14
CA PHE A 29 29.40 -13.33 20.66
C PHE A 29 28.94 -13.57 19.22
N PRO A 30 29.85 -13.94 18.30
CA PRO A 30 29.49 -14.16 16.91
C PRO A 30 28.55 -15.36 16.77
N ILE A 31 27.56 -15.21 15.92
CA ILE A 31 26.67 -16.31 15.51
C ILE A 31 27.01 -16.77 14.11
N ARG A 32 26.85 -18.07 13.86
CA ARG A 32 27.10 -18.68 12.56
C ARG A 32 25.94 -19.55 12.14
N PHE A 33 25.45 -19.33 10.93
CA PHE A 33 24.60 -20.29 10.25
C PHE A 33 25.47 -21.42 9.70
N ASP A 34 25.09 -22.64 10.02
CA ASP A 34 25.80 -23.85 9.62
C ASP A 34 24.79 -24.81 9.01
N SER A 35 24.97 -25.21 7.76
CA SER A 35 24.05 -26.13 7.08
C SER A 35 24.02 -27.52 7.72
N SER A 36 24.96 -27.83 8.63
CA SER A 36 24.95 -29.05 9.44
C SER A 36 24.01 -29.00 10.65
N VAL A 37 23.45 -27.83 10.99
CA VAL A 37 22.44 -27.69 12.05
C VAL A 37 21.04 -27.44 11.47
N PRO A 38 19.97 -27.83 12.17
CA PRO A 38 18.59 -27.57 11.75
C PRO A 38 18.33 -26.10 11.43
N ALA A 39 17.37 -25.82 10.53
CA ALA A 39 17.08 -24.46 10.06
C ALA A 39 16.65 -23.47 11.17
N ASN A 40 16.12 -23.98 12.28
CA ASN A 40 15.76 -23.21 13.48
C ASN A 40 16.92 -23.08 14.50
N GLN A 41 18.13 -23.53 14.16
CA GLN A 41 19.28 -23.47 15.05
C GLN A 41 20.43 -22.69 14.44
N ILE A 42 21.23 -22.08 15.30
CA ILE A 42 22.47 -21.40 14.94
C ILE A 42 23.62 -21.88 15.82
N LYS A 43 24.85 -21.78 15.30
CA LYS A 43 26.05 -22.01 16.09
C LYS A 43 26.42 -20.75 16.86
N LEU A 44 26.37 -20.84 18.19
CA LEU A 44 26.85 -19.83 19.12
C LEU A 44 27.97 -20.46 19.96
N LEU A 45 29.19 -19.91 19.87
CA LEU A 45 30.38 -20.46 20.55
C LEU A 45 30.61 -21.96 20.28
N GLY A 46 30.31 -22.42 19.05
CA GLY A 46 30.45 -23.83 18.65
C GLY A 46 29.28 -24.74 19.06
N THR A 47 28.39 -24.26 19.93
CA THR A 47 27.20 -25.00 20.38
C THR A 47 26.02 -24.67 19.48
N SER A 48 25.19 -25.67 19.15
CA SER A 48 23.94 -25.44 18.43
C SER A 48 22.88 -24.95 19.40
N VAL A 49 22.27 -23.80 19.12
CA VAL A 49 21.25 -23.17 19.97
C VAL A 49 20.04 -22.84 19.10
N ASP A 50 18.85 -23.10 19.63
CA ASP A 50 17.58 -22.76 18.99
C ASP A 50 17.36 -21.23 18.96
N VAL A 51 16.92 -20.71 17.82
CA VAL A 51 16.70 -19.28 17.61
C VAL A 51 15.63 -18.72 18.58
N ASP A 52 14.56 -19.47 18.83
CA ASP A 52 13.50 -19.08 19.76
C ASP A 52 14.01 -19.04 21.20
N GLN A 53 14.90 -19.97 21.56
CA GLN A 53 15.55 -19.97 22.87
C GLN A 53 16.42 -18.73 23.07
N ILE A 54 17.11 -18.26 22.02
CA ILE A 54 17.91 -17.04 22.12
C ILE A 54 17.00 -15.82 22.30
N ALA A 55 15.89 -15.74 21.54
CA ALA A 55 14.92 -14.67 21.70
C ALA A 55 14.32 -14.67 23.12
N ALA A 56 13.95 -15.84 23.64
CA ALA A 56 13.49 -16.00 25.02
C ALA A 56 14.54 -15.53 26.04
N ASN A 57 15.81 -15.89 25.86
CA ASN A 57 16.89 -15.45 26.76
C ASN A 57 17.07 -13.92 26.73
N LEU A 58 16.94 -13.28 25.58
CA LEU A 58 16.96 -11.81 25.50
C LEU A 58 15.77 -11.18 26.22
N ARG A 59 14.56 -11.75 26.07
CA ARG A 59 13.37 -11.32 26.83
C ARG A 59 13.59 -11.45 28.33
N GLN A 60 14.09 -12.60 28.79
CA GLN A 60 14.40 -12.82 30.20
C GLN A 60 15.48 -11.86 30.72
N THR A 61 16.52 -11.58 29.93
CA THR A 61 17.57 -10.60 30.30
C THR A 61 16.98 -9.21 30.48
N MET A 62 16.12 -8.77 29.55
CA MET A 62 15.40 -7.50 29.64
C MET A 62 14.41 -7.48 30.80
N GLY A 63 13.72 -8.59 31.06
CA GLY A 63 12.80 -8.77 32.17
C GLY A 63 13.47 -8.69 33.54
N MET A 64 14.62 -9.36 33.70
CA MET A 64 15.44 -9.29 34.92
C MET A 64 15.89 -7.85 35.22
N GLN A 65 16.17 -7.06 34.19
CA GLN A 65 16.58 -5.66 34.37
C GLN A 65 15.41 -4.77 34.80
N SER A 66 14.19 -5.20 34.48
CA SER A 66 12.96 -4.54 34.91
C SER A 66 12.68 -4.74 36.40
N SER A 67 13.37 -5.66 37.09
CA SER A 67 13.22 -5.89 38.54
C SER A 67 13.63 -4.67 39.39
N HIS A 68 14.41 -3.76 38.82
CA HIS A 68 14.86 -2.54 39.48
C HIS A 68 13.96 -1.34 39.18
N THR A 69 12.77 -1.59 38.59
CA THR A 69 11.81 -0.55 38.22
C THR A 69 10.58 -0.61 39.11
N TYR A 70 9.81 0.49 39.13
CA TYR A 70 8.54 0.55 39.86
C TYR A 70 7.47 -0.44 39.36
N MET A 71 7.74 -1.12 38.23
CA MET A 71 6.85 -2.11 37.61
C MET A 71 6.99 -3.51 38.21
N ASP A 72 7.98 -3.76 39.08
CA ASP A 72 8.18 -5.08 39.71
C ASP A 72 7.44 -5.19 41.06
N PRO A 73 6.34 -5.97 41.14
CA PRO A 73 5.65 -6.22 42.40
C PRO A 73 6.35 -7.27 43.28
N GLY A 74 7.54 -7.75 42.91
CA GLY A 74 8.35 -8.74 43.64
C GLY A 74 7.85 -10.18 43.55
N THR A 75 6.81 -10.44 42.76
CA THR A 75 6.14 -11.74 42.61
C THR A 75 6.16 -12.28 41.18
N LYS A 76 6.63 -11.49 40.22
CA LYS A 76 6.61 -11.82 38.80
C LYS A 76 7.93 -12.46 38.35
N THR A 77 7.83 -13.41 37.44
CA THR A 77 9.00 -13.97 36.74
C THR A 77 9.60 -12.95 35.77
N PRO A 78 10.86 -13.10 35.34
CA PRO A 78 11.47 -12.22 34.34
C PRO A 78 10.66 -12.09 33.05
N ASP A 79 10.06 -13.18 32.55
CA ASP A 79 9.23 -13.14 31.33
C ASP A 79 7.94 -12.34 31.54
N GLU A 80 7.29 -12.46 32.71
CA GLU A 80 6.12 -11.66 33.06
C GLU A 80 6.45 -10.17 33.25
N LEU A 81 7.63 -9.87 33.81
CA LEU A 81 8.13 -8.50 33.92
C LEU A 81 8.44 -7.90 32.55
N TYR A 82 9.04 -8.68 31.63
CA TYR A 82 9.26 -8.26 30.26
C TYR A 82 7.94 -7.93 29.54
N LYS A 83 6.95 -8.83 29.62
CA LYS A 83 5.62 -8.59 29.00
C LYS A 83 4.96 -7.33 29.54
N LEU A 84 4.93 -7.18 30.86
CA LEU A 84 4.35 -6.01 31.52
C LEU A 84 5.05 -4.71 31.09
N THR A 85 6.38 -4.69 31.06
CA THR A 85 7.12 -3.49 30.64
C THR A 85 6.97 -3.21 29.15
N ALA A 86 6.84 -4.22 28.30
CA ALA A 86 6.54 -4.07 26.88
C ALA A 86 5.13 -3.50 26.63
N GLU A 87 4.11 -3.99 27.34
CA GLU A 87 2.73 -3.48 27.29
C GLU A 87 2.65 -1.99 27.64
N HIS A 88 3.42 -1.58 28.65
CA HIS A 88 3.51 -0.18 29.07
C HIS A 88 4.53 0.65 28.28
N GLN A 89 5.14 0.08 27.22
CA GLN A 89 6.17 0.73 26.37
C GLN A 89 7.38 1.27 27.14
N HIS A 90 7.73 0.66 28.27
CA HIS A 90 8.85 1.05 29.11
C HIS A 90 10.17 0.42 28.63
N PHE A 91 10.66 0.82 27.46
CA PHE A 91 11.78 0.14 26.79
C PHE A 91 13.21 0.45 27.30
N SER A 92 13.38 1.04 28.48
CA SER A 92 14.71 1.35 29.03
C SER A 92 15.52 0.10 29.37
N MET A 93 14.87 -1.02 29.70
CA MET A 93 15.51 -2.31 29.97
C MET A 93 16.20 -2.93 28.75
N ALA A 94 15.82 -2.53 27.53
CA ALA A 94 16.42 -3.01 26.28
C ALA A 94 17.88 -2.53 26.08
N HIS A 95 18.43 -1.71 26.98
CA HIS A 95 19.86 -1.41 27.03
C HIS A 95 20.73 -2.59 27.47
N ALA A 96 20.16 -3.55 28.22
CA ALA A 96 20.91 -4.66 28.79
C ALA A 96 21.24 -5.80 27.81
N ALA A 97 20.65 -5.76 26.62
CA ALA A 97 20.91 -6.71 25.55
C ALA A 97 21.46 -5.99 24.33
N SER A 98 22.46 -6.59 23.68
CA SER A 98 23.13 -6.06 22.49
C SER A 98 23.10 -7.05 21.34
N ILE A 99 23.00 -6.50 20.14
CA ILE A 99 22.99 -7.24 18.88
C ILE A 99 24.03 -6.61 17.95
N GLY A 100 24.78 -7.47 17.27
CA GLY A 100 25.60 -7.10 16.12
C GLY A 100 24.89 -7.44 14.83
N LEU A 101 24.97 -6.52 13.88
CA LEU A 101 24.42 -6.62 12.53
C LEU A 101 25.56 -6.52 11.54
N THR A 102 25.47 -7.28 10.45
CA THR A 102 26.36 -7.16 9.30
C THR A 102 25.54 -6.75 8.09
N CYS A 103 25.91 -5.63 7.49
CA CYS A 103 25.33 -5.12 6.25
C CYS A 103 26.34 -5.31 5.12
N LEU A 104 25.91 -6.02 4.08
CA LEU A 104 26.69 -6.32 2.88
C LEU A 104 25.95 -5.76 1.68
N GLY A 105 26.66 -5.08 0.77
CA GLY A 105 26.01 -4.58 -0.44
C GLY A 105 25.46 -3.16 -0.32
N ILE A 106 25.93 -2.37 0.65
CA ILE A 106 25.52 -0.96 0.82
C ILE A 106 26.58 0.00 0.28
N SER A 107 26.20 1.21 -0.12
CA SER A 107 27.11 2.23 -0.65
C SER A 107 27.87 2.97 0.46
N LYS A 108 28.95 3.67 0.09
CA LYS A 108 29.62 4.63 0.99
C LYS A 108 28.69 5.78 1.40
N VAL A 109 27.68 6.11 0.59
CA VAL A 109 26.69 7.15 0.96
C VAL A 109 25.87 6.69 2.15
N ALA A 110 25.29 5.49 2.09
CA ALA A 110 24.55 4.92 3.20
C ALA A 110 25.45 4.71 4.44
N GLU A 111 26.71 4.31 4.24
CA GLU A 111 27.72 4.23 5.32
C GLU A 111 27.91 5.57 6.04
N LEU A 112 28.09 6.67 5.29
CA LEU A 112 28.25 8.01 5.86
C LEU A 112 27.00 8.43 6.64
N GLU A 113 25.81 8.07 6.14
CA GLU A 113 24.56 8.35 6.82
C GLU A 113 24.43 7.55 8.13
N PHE A 114 24.97 6.33 8.21
CA PHE A 114 25.10 5.59 9.48
C PHE A 114 26.11 6.24 10.44
N ASP A 115 27.23 6.78 9.93
CA ASP A 115 28.31 7.38 10.73
C ASP A 115 27.86 8.63 11.50
N VAL A 116 26.85 9.34 10.99
CA VAL A 116 26.30 10.55 11.64
C VAL A 116 25.21 10.26 12.69
N GLN A 117 24.80 8.99 12.85
CA GLN A 117 23.72 8.64 13.80
C GLN A 117 24.25 8.47 15.22
N ARG A 118 23.65 9.20 16.17
CA ARG A 118 24.05 9.14 17.59
C ARG A 118 23.75 7.80 18.26
N ASP A 119 22.82 7.03 17.73
CA ASP A 119 22.41 5.74 18.30
C ASP A 119 23.27 4.56 17.82
N VAL A 120 24.21 4.77 16.89
CA VAL A 120 25.17 3.74 16.47
C VAL A 120 26.33 3.69 17.49
N VAL A 121 26.43 2.59 18.24
CA VAL A 121 27.43 2.47 19.34
C VAL A 121 28.81 2.10 18.81
N TYR A 122 28.87 1.23 17.81
CA TYR A 122 30.12 0.86 17.15
C TYR A 122 29.87 0.55 15.68
N LEU A 123 30.67 1.18 14.82
CA LEU A 123 30.62 1.05 13.37
C LEU A 123 31.97 0.52 12.87
N ALA A 124 32.01 -0.76 12.49
CA ALA A 124 33.17 -1.37 11.85
C ALA A 124 33.01 -1.28 10.33
N ARG A 125 33.94 -0.62 9.67
CA ARG A 125 33.97 -0.48 8.21
C ARG A 125 35.25 -1.08 7.65
N THR A 126 35.15 -1.72 6.49
CA THR A 126 36.33 -1.98 5.67
C THR A 126 36.90 -0.64 5.23
N THR A 127 38.11 -0.29 5.68
CA THR A 127 38.74 1.02 5.43
C THR A 127 38.77 1.33 3.94
N SER A 128 37.96 2.30 3.54
CA SER A 128 37.53 2.55 2.15
C SER A 128 38.66 2.98 1.21
N ALA A 129 39.76 3.53 1.74
CA ALA A 129 40.85 4.08 0.94
C ALA A 129 42.08 3.15 0.81
N ARG A 130 42.41 2.36 1.84
CA ARG A 130 43.69 1.61 1.89
C ARG A 130 43.55 0.09 1.84
N SER A 131 42.33 -0.44 1.80
CA SER A 131 42.07 -1.87 1.76
C SER A 131 42.09 -2.45 0.34
N VAL A 132 42.60 -3.68 0.22
CA VAL A 132 42.65 -4.44 -1.04
C VAL A 132 41.24 -4.80 -1.55
N CYS A 133 40.27 -4.91 -0.65
CA CYS A 133 38.87 -5.19 -1.01
C CYS A 133 38.18 -4.03 -1.75
N GLN A 134 38.84 -2.88 -1.90
CA GLN A 134 38.35 -1.70 -2.61
C GLN A 134 39.18 -1.41 -3.86
N ASP A 135 40.07 -2.33 -4.28
CA ASP A 135 40.86 -2.17 -5.50
C ASP A 135 39.96 -2.12 -6.74
N GLU A 136 38.87 -2.89 -6.73
CA GLU A 136 37.84 -2.93 -7.76
C GLU A 136 36.46 -3.13 -7.09
N PRO A 137 35.93 -2.09 -6.42
CA PRO A 137 34.66 -2.22 -5.72
C PRO A 137 33.51 -2.32 -6.73
N THR A 138 32.52 -3.12 -6.39
CA THR A 138 31.22 -3.08 -7.05
C THR A 138 30.53 -1.74 -6.76
N LEU A 139 29.61 -1.30 -7.60
CA LEU A 139 28.81 -0.09 -7.35
C LEU A 139 27.39 -0.47 -6.93
N VAL A 140 26.74 0.34 -6.09
CA VAL A 140 25.34 0.16 -5.70
C VAL A 140 24.44 1.02 -6.59
N ALA A 141 23.33 0.44 -7.04
CA ALA A 141 22.31 1.15 -7.80
C ALA A 141 20.90 0.74 -7.34
N LEU A 142 20.08 1.73 -7.01
CA LEU A 142 18.72 1.54 -6.49
C LEU A 142 17.65 1.35 -7.57
N SER A 143 18.01 1.50 -8.84
CA SER A 143 17.11 1.28 -9.98
C SER A 143 17.89 0.70 -11.17
N GLU A 144 17.18 0.11 -12.13
CA GLU A 144 17.79 -0.42 -13.35
C GLU A 144 18.45 0.70 -14.17
N GLU A 145 17.86 1.89 -14.19
CA GLU A 145 18.42 3.06 -14.87
C GLU A 145 19.71 3.53 -14.21
N SER A 146 19.71 3.70 -12.89
CA SER A 146 20.94 4.01 -12.14
C SER A 146 21.98 2.90 -12.31
N ALA A 147 21.57 1.64 -12.52
CA ALA A 147 22.51 0.55 -12.77
C ALA A 147 23.19 0.68 -14.14
N LYS A 148 22.45 1.08 -15.18
CA LYS A 148 23.00 1.37 -16.52
C LYS A 148 24.03 2.51 -16.44
N ILE A 149 23.69 3.59 -15.74
CA ILE A 149 24.60 4.73 -15.52
C ILE A 149 25.83 4.30 -14.73
N SER A 150 25.64 3.60 -13.61
CA SER A 150 26.74 3.10 -12.77
C SER A 150 27.69 2.20 -13.54
N LYS A 151 27.19 1.38 -14.49
CA LYS A 151 28.04 0.55 -15.35
C LYS A 151 28.92 1.39 -16.29
N LEU A 152 28.39 2.49 -16.83
CA LEU A 152 29.17 3.44 -17.63
C LEU A 152 30.21 4.17 -16.77
N VAL A 153 29.82 4.64 -15.59
CA VAL A 153 30.72 5.29 -14.63
C VAL A 153 31.87 4.35 -14.26
N LEU A 154 31.55 3.11 -13.86
CA LEU A 154 32.54 2.10 -13.51
C LEU A 154 33.51 1.84 -14.67
N LYS A 155 33.00 1.69 -15.89
CA LYS A 155 33.84 1.50 -17.08
C LYS A 155 34.79 2.68 -17.28
N SER A 156 34.29 3.92 -17.20
CA SER A 156 35.11 5.12 -17.34
C SER A 156 36.15 5.25 -16.23
N THR A 157 35.79 4.97 -14.97
CA THR A 157 36.73 4.95 -13.85
C THR A 157 37.84 3.92 -14.08
N LEU A 158 37.51 2.71 -14.53
CA LEU A 158 38.49 1.66 -14.83
C LEU A 158 39.43 2.05 -15.98
N GLU A 159 38.95 2.77 -17.00
CA GLU A 159 39.83 3.30 -18.06
C GLU A 159 40.79 4.37 -17.53
N ILE A 160 40.33 5.29 -16.68
CA ILE A 160 41.19 6.30 -16.02
C ILE A 160 42.24 5.62 -15.14
N LEU A 161 41.87 4.54 -14.46
CA LEU A 161 42.79 3.80 -13.61
C LEU A 161 43.96 3.17 -14.37
N LYS A 162 43.80 2.88 -15.67
CA LYS A 162 44.90 2.39 -16.51
C LYS A 162 45.98 3.45 -16.76
N THR A 163 45.63 4.73 -16.67
CA THR A 163 46.57 5.84 -16.85
C THR A 163 47.23 6.26 -15.53
N PHE A 164 46.91 5.59 -14.41
CA PHE A 164 47.45 5.92 -13.09
C PHE A 164 48.85 5.33 -12.90
N GLU A 165 49.86 6.20 -12.80
CA GLU A 165 51.23 5.78 -12.53
C GLU A 165 51.37 5.16 -11.12
N LYS A 166 52.07 4.03 -11.05
CA LYS A 166 52.39 3.39 -9.77
C LYS A 166 53.36 4.27 -8.98
N LYS A 167 53.01 4.60 -7.73
CA LYS A 167 53.88 5.34 -6.80
C LYS A 167 54.74 4.41 -5.97
N GLU A 168 55.85 4.92 -5.45
CA GLU A 168 56.78 4.16 -4.60
C GLU A 168 56.14 3.73 -3.28
N ASP A 169 55.28 4.55 -2.67
CA ASP A 169 54.51 4.18 -1.48
C ASP A 169 53.22 3.43 -1.87
N PRO A 170 53.11 2.12 -1.53
CA PRO A 170 51.94 1.32 -1.89
C PRO A 170 50.64 1.75 -1.21
N LEU A 171 50.71 2.37 -0.03
CA LEU A 171 49.53 2.82 0.72
C LEU A 171 48.98 4.12 0.13
N VAL A 172 49.86 5.08 -0.19
CA VAL A 172 49.48 6.33 -0.86
C VAL A 172 48.94 6.04 -2.25
N TYR A 173 49.56 5.11 -2.98
CA TYR A 173 49.06 4.66 -4.27
C TYR A 173 47.63 4.11 -4.16
N ARG A 174 47.37 3.20 -3.22
CA ARG A 174 46.03 2.63 -3.01
C ARG A 174 44.99 3.68 -2.62
N GLU A 175 45.34 4.59 -1.72
CA GLU A 175 44.45 5.67 -1.28
C GLU A 175 44.02 6.57 -2.43
N GLN A 176 44.97 7.01 -3.27
CA GLN A 176 44.67 7.85 -4.43
C GLN A 176 43.86 7.11 -5.49
N ARG A 177 44.21 5.85 -5.74
CA ARG A 177 43.48 4.99 -6.67
C ARG A 177 42.03 4.78 -6.21
N ASN A 178 41.82 4.45 -4.94
CA ASN A 178 40.49 4.15 -4.40
C ASN A 178 39.59 5.39 -4.26
N ALA A 179 40.18 6.58 -4.17
CA ALA A 179 39.47 7.84 -4.17
C ALA A 179 38.79 8.17 -5.52
N LEU A 180 39.20 7.53 -6.62
CA LEU A 180 38.60 7.74 -7.94
C LEU A 180 37.26 7.02 -8.13
N PHE A 181 36.97 6.01 -7.31
CA PHE A 181 35.68 5.34 -7.34
C PHE A 181 34.60 6.25 -6.75
N PRO A 182 33.38 6.27 -7.32
CA PRO A 182 32.29 7.10 -6.84
C PRO A 182 31.85 6.71 -5.42
N LEU A 183 31.09 7.58 -4.77
CA LEU A 183 30.49 7.30 -3.45
C LEU A 183 29.47 6.14 -3.49
N SER A 184 28.96 5.78 -4.67
CA SER A 184 28.15 4.58 -4.86
C SER A 184 28.96 3.28 -4.74
N ALA A 185 30.28 3.33 -4.57
CA ALA A 185 31.10 2.16 -4.32
C ALA A 185 30.58 1.38 -3.09
N CYS A 186 30.47 0.08 -3.27
CA CYS A 186 29.94 -0.83 -2.27
C CYS A 186 30.95 -1.07 -1.14
N VAL A 187 30.43 -1.14 0.08
CA VAL A 187 31.16 -1.43 1.31
C VAL A 187 30.51 -2.56 2.11
N SER A 188 31.25 -3.02 3.12
CA SER A 188 30.76 -3.91 4.17
C SER A 188 30.78 -3.16 5.50
N LEU A 189 29.66 -3.22 6.21
CA LEU A 189 29.44 -2.48 7.44
C LEU A 189 29.03 -3.43 8.58
N GLY A 190 29.74 -3.38 9.69
CA GLY A 190 29.35 -4.00 10.95
C GLY A 190 28.78 -2.95 11.90
N ILE A 191 27.59 -3.19 12.43
CA ILE A 191 26.93 -2.32 13.40
C ILE A 191 26.76 -3.11 14.69
N THR A 192 27.22 -2.58 15.82
CA THR A 192 26.87 -3.13 17.14
C THR A 192 26.14 -2.07 17.95
N GLY A 193 25.07 -2.47 18.63
CA GLY A 193 24.31 -1.58 19.50
C GLY A 193 23.48 -2.34 20.52
N SER A 194 23.02 -1.63 21.55
CA SER A 194 21.95 -2.15 22.39
C SER A 194 20.65 -2.22 21.58
N ILE A 195 19.76 -3.12 21.95
CA ILE A 195 18.45 -3.23 21.29
C ILE A 195 17.69 -1.91 21.39
N ARG A 196 17.82 -1.20 22.52
CA ARG A 196 17.23 0.15 22.68
C ARG A 196 17.76 1.15 21.66
N ASN A 197 19.07 1.18 21.44
CA ASN A 197 19.65 2.10 20.47
C ASN A 197 19.22 1.76 19.04
N LEU A 198 19.19 0.47 18.69
CA LEU A 198 18.66 0.01 17.40
C LEU A 198 17.18 0.39 17.23
N SER A 199 16.36 0.27 18.28
CA SER A 199 14.95 0.69 18.25
C SER A 199 14.76 2.18 17.96
N LYS A 200 15.69 3.03 18.40
CA LYS A 200 15.67 4.48 18.09
C LYS A 200 16.12 4.71 16.65
N LEU A 201 17.20 4.04 16.25
CA LEU A 201 17.76 4.16 14.91
C LEU A 201 16.72 3.84 13.82
N VAL A 202 15.91 2.79 14.00
CA VAL A 202 14.88 2.40 13.02
C VAL A 202 13.69 3.37 12.94
N THR A 203 13.53 4.33 13.86
CA THR A 203 12.47 5.34 13.75
C THR A 203 12.66 6.27 12.54
N ALA A 204 13.89 6.36 12.02
CA ALA A 204 14.22 7.18 10.86
C ALA A 204 13.84 6.56 9.50
N ILE A 205 13.23 5.36 9.46
CA ILE A 205 12.80 4.68 8.22
C ILE A 205 11.95 5.60 7.31
N ASN A 206 11.11 6.43 7.91
CA ASN A 206 10.20 7.32 7.19
C ASN A 206 10.67 8.76 7.07
N ASP A 207 11.85 9.10 7.58
CA ASP A 207 12.33 10.48 7.52
C ASP A 207 12.70 10.82 6.08
N PRO A 208 11.95 11.69 5.37
CA PRO A 208 12.25 12.02 3.98
C PRO A 208 13.56 12.82 3.84
N GLY A 209 14.08 13.39 4.93
CA GLY A 209 15.38 14.05 4.98
C GLY A 209 16.57 13.08 5.04
N LYS A 210 16.30 11.78 5.18
CA LYS A 210 17.33 10.74 5.19
C LYS A 210 17.51 10.11 3.81
N GLU A 211 18.75 9.71 3.55
CA GLU A 211 19.13 9.06 2.30
C GLU A 211 18.30 7.78 2.08
N LEU A 212 17.90 7.52 0.84
CA LEU A 212 16.95 6.48 0.48
C LEU A 212 17.52 5.08 0.77
N GLU A 213 18.74 4.78 0.35
CA GLU A 213 19.40 3.49 0.60
C GLU A 213 19.54 3.23 2.11
N PHE A 214 19.90 4.25 2.90
CA PHE A 214 19.94 4.19 4.36
C PHE A 214 18.58 3.84 4.95
N ARG A 215 17.50 4.49 4.52
CA ARG A 215 16.13 4.16 4.98
C ARG A 215 15.75 2.73 4.62
N ASN A 216 16.12 2.27 3.42
CA ASN A 216 15.89 0.89 3.00
C ASN A 216 16.69 -0.10 3.86
N ALA A 217 17.93 0.24 4.21
CA ALA A 217 18.74 -0.55 5.13
C ALA A 217 18.12 -0.60 6.53
N LEU A 218 17.59 0.52 7.05
CA LEU A 218 16.88 0.56 8.32
C LEU A 218 15.63 -0.33 8.32
N ALA A 219 14.88 -0.37 7.22
CA ALA A 219 13.72 -1.25 7.11
C ALA A 219 14.13 -2.72 7.19
N LEU A 220 15.20 -3.14 6.52
CA LEU A 220 15.75 -4.50 6.63
C LEU A 220 16.24 -4.82 8.05
N ILE A 221 16.91 -3.87 8.72
CA ILE A 221 17.32 -4.02 10.12
C ILE A 221 16.09 -4.21 11.00
N ASN A 222 15.09 -3.36 10.85
CA ASN A 222 13.86 -3.38 11.62
C ASN A 222 13.10 -4.70 11.44
N ASP A 223 12.96 -5.20 10.21
CA ASP A 223 12.22 -6.43 9.94
C ASP A 223 12.99 -7.67 10.42
N SER A 224 14.32 -7.63 10.36
CA SER A 224 15.17 -8.67 10.97
C SER A 224 15.01 -8.71 12.49
N LEU A 225 14.90 -7.54 13.14
CA LEU A 225 14.70 -7.42 14.58
C LEU A 225 13.25 -7.73 14.98
N TYR A 226 12.26 -7.37 14.16
CA TYR A 226 10.85 -7.69 14.35
C TYR A 226 10.59 -9.20 14.34
N ALA A 227 11.22 -9.92 13.41
CA ALA A 227 11.15 -11.39 13.38
C ALA A 227 11.65 -12.01 14.69
N PHE A 228 12.54 -11.33 15.41
CA PHE A 228 13.16 -11.81 16.65
C PHE A 228 12.46 -11.31 17.93
N LEU A 229 12.00 -10.05 17.92
CA LEU A 229 11.43 -9.31 19.06
C LEU A 229 10.20 -8.49 18.61
N PRO A 230 9.10 -9.15 18.20
CA PRO A 230 7.91 -8.50 17.66
C PRO A 230 7.16 -7.60 18.66
N GLU A 231 7.46 -7.70 19.95
CA GLU A 231 6.89 -6.85 21.00
C GLU A 231 7.57 -5.48 21.08
N LEU A 232 8.80 -5.37 20.58
CA LEU A 232 9.62 -4.15 20.66
C LEU A 232 9.72 -3.41 19.32
N PHE A 233 9.69 -4.17 18.23
CA PHE A 233 9.71 -3.65 16.87
C PHE A 233 8.35 -3.88 16.22
N LYS A 234 8.01 -3.08 15.21
CA LYS A 234 6.85 -3.34 14.35
C LYS A 234 7.39 -3.64 12.97
N HIS A 235 6.71 -4.48 12.19
CA HIS A 235 7.10 -4.68 10.80
C HIS A 235 7.16 -3.32 10.06
N SER A 236 8.11 -3.14 9.14
CA SER A 236 8.35 -1.89 8.42
C SER A 236 7.09 -1.32 7.76
N SER A 237 6.22 -2.20 7.25
CA SER A 237 4.90 -1.85 6.70
C SER A 237 3.97 -1.12 7.69
N ALA A 238 4.10 -1.36 9.00
CA ALA A 238 3.33 -0.66 10.03
C ALA A 238 3.70 0.82 10.14
N TYR A 239 4.86 1.21 9.61
CA TYR A 239 5.28 2.59 9.47
C TYR A 239 4.81 3.18 8.11
N GLY A 240 4.12 2.44 7.25
CA GLY A 240 3.79 2.91 5.89
C GLY A 240 4.96 2.89 4.92
N TYR A 241 6.04 2.19 5.29
CA TYR A 241 7.20 1.99 4.43
C TYR A 241 6.94 0.80 3.50
N SER A 242 7.00 1.04 2.18
CA SER A 242 7.02 -0.02 1.16
C SER A 242 8.44 -0.20 0.67
N TYR A 243 8.93 -1.44 0.67
CA TYR A 243 10.17 -1.75 -0.03
C TYR A 243 10.04 -1.33 -1.50
N PRO A 244 11.13 -0.81 -2.12
CA PRO A 244 11.20 -0.74 -3.57
C PRO A 244 10.92 -2.13 -4.14
N SER A 245 10.14 -2.23 -5.23
CA SER A 245 9.70 -3.50 -5.81
C SER A 245 10.84 -4.50 -6.09
N ILE A 246 12.03 -3.96 -6.35
CA ILE A 246 13.29 -4.68 -6.57
C ILE A 246 13.89 -5.34 -5.32
N TRP A 247 13.42 -5.00 -4.12
CA TRP A 247 13.89 -5.51 -2.83
C TRP A 247 12.93 -6.55 -2.22
N HIS A 248 11.80 -6.82 -2.87
CA HIS A 248 11.00 -8.00 -2.53
C HIS A 248 11.84 -9.27 -2.73
N THR A 249 11.87 -10.12 -1.73
CA THR A 249 12.43 -11.47 -1.86
C THR A 249 11.49 -12.24 -2.79
N PRO A 250 11.95 -12.81 -3.92
CA PRO A 250 11.14 -13.74 -4.69
C PRO A 250 10.70 -14.87 -3.75
N LYS A 251 9.44 -15.30 -3.83
CA LYS A 251 9.05 -16.57 -3.21
C LYS A 251 10.04 -17.64 -3.72
N PRO A 252 10.66 -18.45 -2.84
CA PRO A 252 11.63 -19.43 -3.28
C PRO A 252 10.95 -20.45 -4.19
N GLU A 253 11.23 -20.35 -5.50
CA GLU A 253 10.90 -21.39 -6.44
C GLU A 253 12.00 -22.46 -6.40
N SER A 254 11.61 -23.69 -6.06
CA SER A 254 12.37 -24.94 -6.16
C SER A 254 13.48 -25.24 -5.12
N LEU A 255 13.05 -25.55 -3.89
CA LEU A 255 13.63 -26.67 -3.13
C LEU A 255 12.56 -27.75 -2.99
N ALA A 256 12.26 -28.40 -4.12
CA ALA A 256 11.59 -29.69 -4.08
C ALA A 256 12.60 -30.69 -3.49
N THR A 257 12.53 -30.94 -2.18
CA THR A 257 12.64 -32.28 -1.58
C THR A 257 12.48 -32.23 -0.05
N LYS A 258 11.41 -32.89 0.41
CA LYS A 258 11.13 -33.41 1.77
C LYS A 258 11.02 -32.40 2.91
N THR A 259 9.82 -31.85 3.04
CA THR A 259 9.24 -31.35 4.28
C THR A 259 9.18 -32.45 5.35
N PRO A 260 9.74 -32.28 6.56
CA PRO A 260 9.20 -32.93 7.74
C PRO A 260 7.95 -32.14 8.16
N SER A 261 6.82 -32.83 8.26
CA SER A 261 5.53 -32.28 8.65
C SER A 261 5.56 -31.65 10.04
N LEU A 262 5.25 -30.36 10.12
CA LEU A 262 4.78 -29.68 11.32
C LEU A 262 3.39 -29.13 11.00
N GLY A 263 2.39 -29.96 11.29
CA GLY A 263 0.99 -29.63 11.11
C GLY A 263 0.56 -28.59 12.15
N PHE A 264 0.20 -27.41 11.67
CA PHE A 264 -0.82 -26.55 12.29
C PHE A 264 -1.30 -25.41 11.35
N PHE A 265 -0.62 -25.16 10.22
CA PHE A 265 -0.96 -24.08 9.28
C PHE A 265 -1.47 -24.51 7.89
N ASP A 266 -1.52 -25.82 7.58
CA ASP A 266 -1.95 -26.34 6.26
C ASP A 266 -3.48 -26.57 6.11
N THR A 267 -4.31 -26.02 7.00
CA THR A 267 -5.78 -26.17 6.90
C THR A 267 -6.50 -25.01 6.22
N LEU A 268 -5.81 -24.01 5.69
CA LEU A 268 -6.43 -23.05 4.78
C LEU A 268 -6.29 -23.54 3.34
N SER A 269 -7.29 -24.30 2.90
CA SER A 269 -7.48 -24.64 1.50
C SER A 269 -7.52 -23.35 0.65
N PRO A 270 -6.97 -23.33 -0.57
CA PRO A 270 -7.22 -22.22 -1.49
C PRO A 270 -8.74 -22.05 -1.66
N LEU A 271 -9.21 -20.81 -1.46
CA LEU A 271 -10.62 -20.46 -1.62
C LEU A 271 -11.11 -20.96 -3.00
N PRO A 272 -12.26 -21.65 -3.08
CA PRO A 272 -12.79 -22.14 -4.33
C PRO A 272 -13.08 -20.98 -5.28
N MET A 273 -12.75 -21.19 -6.56
CA MET A 273 -13.02 -20.23 -7.63
C MET A 273 -14.50 -19.85 -7.69
N VAL A 274 -14.73 -18.56 -7.93
CA VAL A 274 -16.03 -17.91 -8.12
C VAL A 274 -16.89 -18.68 -9.15
N PRO A 275 -18.13 -19.07 -8.81
CA PRO A 275 -19.03 -19.71 -9.78
C PRO A 275 -19.44 -18.73 -10.90
N LYS A 276 -19.77 -19.28 -12.07
CA LYS A 276 -20.14 -18.53 -13.28
C LYS A 276 -21.30 -17.55 -13.02
N LYS A 277 -21.17 -16.38 -13.65
CA LYS A 277 -21.84 -15.08 -13.46
C LYS A 277 -23.37 -14.99 -13.63
N THR A 278 -24.15 -16.08 -13.54
CA THR A 278 -25.56 -16.06 -13.99
C THR A 278 -26.65 -16.21 -12.91
N GLU A 279 -26.34 -16.48 -11.63
CA GLU A 279 -27.38 -16.62 -10.57
C GLU A 279 -27.05 -15.96 -9.21
N ALA A 280 -25.86 -15.37 -9.04
CA ALA A 280 -25.47 -14.77 -7.76
C ALA A 280 -26.05 -13.36 -7.56
N LYS A 281 -26.49 -13.04 -6.34
CA LYS A 281 -26.98 -11.70 -5.96
C LYS A 281 -25.82 -10.72 -5.86
N GLU A 282 -25.98 -9.50 -6.35
CA GLU A 282 -24.97 -8.47 -6.16
C GLU A 282 -24.94 -8.03 -4.70
N THR A 283 -23.77 -8.04 -4.06
CA THR A 283 -23.63 -7.72 -2.64
C THR A 283 -22.57 -6.64 -2.44
N ILE A 284 -22.96 -5.58 -1.71
CA ILE A 284 -22.07 -4.48 -1.34
C ILE A 284 -21.92 -4.37 0.18
N LEU A 285 -20.77 -3.87 0.62
CA LEU A 285 -20.53 -3.47 1.99
C LEU A 285 -20.65 -1.96 2.14
N LEU A 286 -21.51 -1.48 3.04
CA LEU A 286 -21.62 -0.07 3.37
C LEU A 286 -20.87 0.24 4.67
N LEU A 287 -19.76 0.99 4.54
CA LEU A 287 -18.94 1.50 5.63
C LEU A 287 -19.25 2.97 5.90
N GLY A 288 -18.92 3.43 7.10
CA GLY A 288 -19.03 4.83 7.47
C GLY A 288 -19.22 5.04 8.97
N ALA A 289 -18.80 6.21 9.46
CA ALA A 289 -18.83 6.56 10.88
C ALA A 289 -20.27 6.54 11.46
N PRO A 290 -20.43 6.38 12.79
CA PRO A 290 -21.73 6.62 13.42
C PRO A 290 -22.18 8.07 13.17
N GLY A 291 -23.40 8.27 12.65
CA GLY A 291 -23.93 9.61 12.34
C GLY A 291 -23.63 10.13 10.92
N VAL A 292 -22.90 9.38 10.10
CA VAL A 292 -22.57 9.79 8.72
C VAL A 292 -23.76 9.77 7.75
N GLY A 293 -24.83 9.06 8.10
CA GLY A 293 -26.06 9.00 7.30
C GLY A 293 -26.33 7.66 6.60
N LYS A 294 -25.60 6.58 6.91
CA LYS A 294 -25.78 5.23 6.32
C LYS A 294 -27.25 4.81 6.18
N SER A 295 -27.98 4.71 7.30
CA SER A 295 -29.38 4.26 7.30
C SER A 295 -30.29 5.16 6.45
N THR A 296 -30.12 6.48 6.57
CA THR A 296 -30.85 7.47 5.78
C THR A 296 -30.60 7.32 4.28
N GLN A 297 -29.36 7.04 3.89
CA GLN A 297 -29.01 6.79 2.50
C GLN A 297 -29.56 5.45 2.01
N THR A 298 -29.50 4.40 2.82
CA THR A 298 -30.04 3.10 2.42
C THR A 298 -31.56 3.10 2.26
N GLU A 299 -32.29 3.80 3.13
CA GLU A 299 -33.75 3.97 2.96
C GLU A 299 -34.10 4.69 1.65
N ARG A 300 -33.31 5.70 1.25
CA ARG A 300 -33.48 6.37 -0.04
C ARG A 300 -33.14 5.46 -1.21
N ILE A 301 -32.05 4.70 -1.11
CA ILE A 301 -31.65 3.73 -2.12
C ILE A 301 -32.77 2.71 -2.35
N ILE A 302 -33.35 2.13 -1.29
CA ILE A 302 -34.44 1.15 -1.40
C ILE A 302 -35.69 1.76 -2.07
N LYS A 303 -35.99 3.04 -1.83
CA LYS A 303 -37.09 3.74 -2.51
C LYS A 303 -36.85 3.90 -4.02
N GLN A 304 -35.60 4.11 -4.43
CA GLN A 304 -35.22 4.27 -5.84
C GLN A 304 -34.90 2.93 -6.54
N ARG A 305 -34.51 1.92 -5.76
CA ARG A 305 -34.17 0.56 -6.18
C ARG A 305 -34.97 -0.44 -5.33
N PRO A 306 -36.23 -0.73 -5.71
CA PRO A 306 -37.09 -1.66 -4.97
C PRO A 306 -36.57 -3.11 -4.96
N ASP A 307 -35.60 -3.42 -5.81
CA ASP A 307 -34.85 -4.67 -5.88
C ASP A 307 -33.62 -4.70 -4.94
N ALA A 308 -33.43 -3.67 -4.11
CA ALA A 308 -32.37 -3.64 -3.10
C ALA A 308 -32.90 -4.05 -1.71
N MET A 309 -32.11 -4.85 -0.99
CA MET A 309 -32.36 -5.24 0.40
C MET A 309 -31.22 -4.75 1.28
N ARG A 310 -31.54 -4.15 2.43
CA ARG A 310 -30.56 -3.82 3.47
C ARG A 310 -30.57 -4.89 4.55
N VAL A 311 -29.38 -5.31 4.96
CA VAL A 311 -29.22 -6.18 6.12
C VAL A 311 -28.24 -5.54 7.09
N SER A 312 -28.73 -5.15 8.27
CA SER A 312 -27.91 -4.55 9.31
C SER A 312 -27.70 -5.50 10.48
N THR A 313 -26.45 -5.81 10.83
CA THR A 313 -26.15 -6.66 11.99
C THR A 313 -26.68 -6.07 13.29
N GLY A 314 -26.69 -4.74 13.43
CA GLY A 314 -27.25 -4.06 14.59
C GLY A 314 -28.76 -4.24 14.72
N GLU A 315 -29.50 -4.27 13.60
CA GLU A 315 -30.95 -4.51 13.61
C GLU A 315 -31.27 -5.98 13.90
N LEU A 316 -30.48 -6.93 13.37
CA LEU A 316 -30.62 -8.36 13.68
C LEU A 316 -30.42 -8.64 15.18
N VAL A 317 -29.34 -8.10 15.76
CA VAL A 317 -29.06 -8.22 17.20
C VAL A 317 -30.18 -7.58 18.04
N ARG A 318 -30.72 -6.44 17.61
CA ARG A 318 -31.85 -5.79 18.30
C ARG A 318 -33.14 -6.59 18.21
N LYS A 319 -33.46 -7.17 17.04
CA LYS A 319 -34.61 -8.08 16.87
C LYS A 319 -34.48 -9.28 17.80
N LEU A 320 -33.29 -9.88 17.89
CA LEU A 320 -33.01 -10.99 18.79
C LEU A 320 -33.25 -10.61 20.26
N SER A 321 -32.75 -9.44 20.71
CA SER A 321 -32.99 -8.93 22.06
C SER A 321 -34.48 -8.81 22.39
N LEU A 322 -35.27 -8.28 21.45
CA LEU A 322 -36.72 -8.11 21.63
C LEU A 322 -37.46 -9.45 21.67
N LYS A 323 -37.06 -10.44 20.85
CA LYS A 323 -37.62 -11.79 20.88
C LYS A 323 -37.35 -12.48 22.22
N GLN A 324 -36.14 -12.33 22.75
CA GLN A 324 -35.75 -12.85 24.05
C GLN A 324 -36.59 -12.23 25.18
N GLU A 325 -36.79 -10.91 25.15
CA GLU A 325 -37.63 -10.18 26.13
C GLU A 325 -39.12 -10.57 26.03
N ALA A 326 -39.61 -10.83 24.83
CA ALA A 326 -40.99 -11.25 24.58
C ALA A 326 -41.24 -12.76 24.84
N GLY A 327 -40.21 -13.54 25.17
CA GLY A 327 -40.32 -14.98 25.41
C GLY A 327 -40.67 -15.80 24.17
N ILE A 328 -40.30 -15.31 22.97
CA ILE A 328 -40.52 -16.02 21.70
C ILE A 328 -39.57 -17.22 21.63
N ILE A 329 -40.04 -18.35 21.09
CA ILE A 329 -39.21 -19.54 20.87
C ILE A 329 -38.14 -19.20 19.82
N LEU A 330 -36.88 -19.19 20.27
CA LEU A 330 -35.71 -18.89 19.45
C LEU A 330 -35.21 -20.15 18.73
N THR A 331 -34.66 -20.00 17.52
CA THR A 331 -33.95 -21.07 16.81
C THR A 331 -32.66 -21.47 17.55
N PRO A 332 -32.03 -22.63 17.26
CA PRO A 332 -30.77 -23.00 17.89
C PRO A 332 -29.64 -21.97 17.71
N ILE A 333 -29.57 -21.32 16.54
CA ILE A 333 -28.59 -20.27 16.25
C ILE A 333 -28.94 -18.99 17.02
N GLU A 334 -30.21 -18.58 17.05
CA GLU A 334 -30.69 -17.46 17.86
C GLU A 334 -30.45 -17.68 19.36
N GLN A 335 -30.63 -18.91 19.86
CA GLN A 335 -30.33 -19.27 21.26
C GLN A 335 -28.83 -19.11 21.57
N GLU A 336 -27.95 -19.56 20.67
CA GLU A 336 -26.51 -19.41 20.85
C GLU A 336 -26.08 -17.94 20.79
N ALA A 337 -26.65 -17.17 19.84
CA ALA A 337 -26.44 -15.73 19.76
C ALA A 337 -26.98 -15.00 21.01
N ALA A 338 -28.11 -15.43 21.56
CA ALA A 338 -28.71 -14.85 22.76
C ALA A 338 -27.83 -15.04 24.01
N LYS A 339 -27.13 -16.17 24.14
CA LYS A 339 -26.13 -16.37 25.23
C LYS A 339 -25.02 -15.32 25.18
N SER A 340 -24.63 -14.89 23.99
CA SER A 340 -23.65 -13.82 23.80
C SER A 340 -24.24 -12.42 23.98
N LEU A 341 -25.57 -12.28 23.86
CA LEU A 341 -26.28 -11.02 24.09
C LEU A 341 -26.33 -10.64 25.58
N ASP A 342 -26.46 -11.63 26.46
CA ASP A 342 -26.43 -11.43 27.91
C ASP A 342 -25.05 -10.92 28.39
N LYS A 343 -23.97 -11.27 27.68
CA LYS A 343 -22.63 -10.68 27.88
C LYS A 343 -22.58 -9.20 27.49
N MET A 344 -23.31 -8.81 26.44
CA MET A 344 -23.42 -7.40 26.03
C MET A 344 -24.14 -6.54 27.08
N ARG A 345 -25.16 -7.09 27.76
CA ARG A 345 -25.83 -6.45 28.92
C ARG A 345 -24.88 -6.24 30.10
N GLN A 346 -23.81 -7.03 30.19
CA GLN A 346 -22.74 -6.93 31.19
C GLN A 346 -21.56 -6.07 30.73
N GLY A 347 -21.64 -5.47 29.53
CA GLY A 347 -20.60 -4.58 28.98
C GLY A 347 -19.52 -5.27 28.15
N GLU A 348 -19.65 -6.58 27.89
CA GLU A 348 -18.73 -7.34 27.04
C GLU A 348 -19.12 -7.26 25.56
N LEU A 349 -18.17 -7.57 24.66
CA LEU A 349 -18.43 -7.60 23.21
C LEU A 349 -19.06 -8.95 22.82
N MET A 350 -20.10 -8.90 21.99
CA MET A 350 -20.71 -10.10 21.40
C MET A 350 -19.69 -10.83 20.51
N ASP A 351 -19.75 -12.17 20.46
CA ASP A 351 -18.90 -12.97 19.57
C ASP A 351 -19.24 -12.67 18.10
N ASP A 352 -18.21 -12.30 17.32
CA ASP A 352 -18.33 -11.97 15.91
C ASP A 352 -18.89 -13.17 15.12
N LYS A 353 -18.54 -14.41 15.49
CA LYS A 353 -19.08 -15.62 14.85
C LYS A 353 -20.59 -15.73 15.00
N ALA A 354 -21.12 -15.51 16.20
CA ALA A 354 -22.56 -15.60 16.47
C ALA A 354 -23.37 -14.56 15.67
N VAL A 355 -22.78 -13.37 15.46
CA VAL A 355 -23.40 -12.32 14.63
C VAL A 355 -23.49 -12.74 13.17
N TYR A 356 -22.44 -13.37 12.63
CA TYR A 356 -22.45 -13.85 11.24
C TYR A 356 -23.34 -15.07 11.05
N ASP A 357 -23.35 -16.01 12.00
CA ASP A 357 -24.27 -17.16 11.96
C ASP A 357 -25.74 -16.69 11.92
N LEU A 358 -26.09 -15.69 12.74
CA LEU A 358 -27.42 -15.07 12.74
C LEU A 358 -27.75 -14.37 11.40
N LEU A 359 -26.77 -13.67 10.83
CA LEU A 359 -26.91 -13.05 9.50
C LEU A 359 -27.18 -14.10 8.41
N MET A 360 -26.41 -15.19 8.41
CA MET A 360 -26.54 -16.24 7.41
C MET A 360 -27.83 -17.04 7.58
N GLU A 361 -28.27 -17.30 8.81
CA GLU A 361 -29.59 -17.90 9.09
C GLU A 361 -30.72 -17.00 8.58
N TYR A 362 -30.65 -15.69 8.83
CA TYR A 362 -31.65 -14.72 8.37
C TYR A 362 -31.84 -14.73 6.85
N LEU A 363 -30.78 -15.02 6.09
CA LEU A 363 -30.76 -15.06 4.63
C LEU A 363 -30.90 -16.48 4.03
N SER A 364 -30.97 -17.52 4.87
CA SER A 364 -31.09 -18.92 4.43
C SER A 364 -32.56 -19.33 4.27
N PRO A 365 -32.88 -20.39 3.49
CA PRO A 365 -34.24 -20.89 3.36
C PRO A 365 -34.92 -21.14 4.72
N GLY A 366 -36.08 -20.50 4.94
CA GLY A 366 -36.80 -20.54 6.22
C GLY A 366 -36.44 -19.44 7.21
N GLY A 367 -35.38 -18.66 6.96
CA GLY A 367 -35.03 -17.46 7.70
C GLY A 367 -36.00 -16.30 7.42
N GLU A 368 -36.17 -15.41 8.41
CA GLU A 368 -37.14 -14.30 8.32
C GLU A 368 -36.88 -13.34 7.14
N GLY A 369 -35.62 -13.18 6.74
CA GLY A 369 -35.22 -12.33 5.63
C GLY A 369 -35.27 -13.01 4.26
N TYR A 370 -35.49 -14.33 4.20
CA TYR A 370 -35.29 -15.11 2.99
C TYR A 370 -36.19 -14.70 1.82
N GLU A 371 -37.46 -14.38 2.10
CA GLU A 371 -38.41 -14.00 1.05
C GLU A 371 -38.07 -12.65 0.40
N GLU A 372 -37.51 -11.72 1.17
CA GLU A 372 -36.99 -10.44 0.66
C GLU A 372 -35.67 -10.67 -0.08
N TYR A 373 -34.75 -11.45 0.51
CA TYR A 373 -33.47 -11.83 -0.06
C TYR A 373 -33.59 -12.49 -1.44
N LYS A 374 -34.57 -13.38 -1.59
CA LYS A 374 -34.86 -14.08 -2.84
C LYS A 374 -35.27 -13.12 -3.97
N LYS A 375 -36.04 -12.07 -3.63
CA LYS A 375 -36.55 -11.07 -4.58
C LYS A 375 -35.53 -9.96 -4.87
N ALA A 376 -34.64 -9.67 -3.94
CA ALA A 376 -33.62 -8.65 -4.10
C ALA A 376 -32.56 -9.06 -5.13
N ASN A 377 -32.09 -8.13 -5.95
CA ASN A 377 -30.92 -8.30 -6.81
C ASN A 377 -29.66 -7.68 -6.21
N LEU A 378 -29.84 -6.66 -5.36
CA LEU A 378 -28.79 -5.95 -4.66
C LEU A 378 -28.93 -6.14 -3.15
N ILE A 379 -27.87 -6.57 -2.48
CA ILE A 379 -27.78 -6.78 -1.04
C ILE A 379 -26.81 -5.77 -0.45
N ILE A 380 -27.28 -4.95 0.48
CA ILE A 380 -26.50 -3.91 1.14
C ILE A 380 -26.24 -4.36 2.58
N LEU A 381 -25.00 -4.75 2.87
CA LEU A 381 -24.58 -5.16 4.19
C LEU A 381 -24.10 -3.95 5.00
N ASP A 382 -24.74 -3.68 6.13
CA ASP A 382 -24.44 -2.55 7.01
C ASP A 382 -23.97 -3.03 8.39
N GLY A 383 -22.76 -2.63 8.77
CA GLY A 383 -22.20 -2.95 10.08
C GLY A 383 -21.72 -4.40 10.23
N VAL A 384 -21.53 -5.14 9.15
CA VAL A 384 -20.91 -6.48 9.18
C VAL A 384 -19.41 -6.41 9.49
N VAL A 385 -18.73 -5.32 9.13
CA VAL A 385 -17.30 -5.11 9.47
C VAL A 385 -17.13 -3.79 10.20
N LYS A 386 -16.56 -3.83 11.40
CA LYS A 386 -16.36 -2.66 12.28
C LYS A 386 -14.90 -2.45 12.69
N ALA A 387 -14.06 -3.48 12.59
CA ALA A 387 -12.64 -3.47 12.89
C ALA A 387 -11.91 -4.55 12.07
N GLU A 388 -10.58 -4.52 12.03
CA GLU A 388 -9.75 -5.49 11.29
C GLU A 388 -10.05 -6.95 11.64
N ARG A 389 -10.26 -7.24 12.94
CA ARG A 389 -10.61 -8.58 13.43
C ARG A 389 -11.90 -9.14 12.82
N ASN A 390 -12.81 -8.29 12.31
CA ASN A 390 -14.08 -8.71 11.71
C ASN A 390 -13.90 -9.24 10.29
N ILE A 391 -12.82 -8.88 9.60
CA ILE A 391 -12.62 -9.11 8.16
C ILE A 391 -12.56 -10.61 7.86
N ALA A 392 -11.61 -11.33 8.45
CA ALA A 392 -11.42 -12.75 8.16
C ALA A 392 -12.65 -13.59 8.54
N PRO A 393 -13.26 -13.42 9.73
CA PRO A 393 -14.48 -14.15 10.08
C PRO A 393 -15.68 -13.84 9.17
N PHE A 394 -15.88 -12.58 8.75
CA PHE A 394 -16.95 -12.22 7.83
C PHE A 394 -16.77 -12.90 6.46
N HIS A 395 -15.57 -12.84 5.89
CA HIS A 395 -15.29 -13.46 4.60
C HIS A 395 -15.36 -14.99 4.67
N ALA A 396 -14.97 -15.61 5.78
CA ALA A 396 -15.13 -17.04 5.99
C ALA A 396 -16.61 -17.45 6.03
N ALA A 397 -17.44 -16.74 6.80
CA ALA A 397 -18.88 -16.99 6.86
C ALA A 397 -19.56 -16.79 5.51
N LEU A 398 -19.16 -15.76 4.76
CA LEU A 398 -19.67 -15.51 3.40
C LEU A 398 -19.30 -16.64 2.43
N ALA A 399 -18.07 -17.16 2.52
CA ALA A 399 -17.62 -18.29 1.71
C ALA A 399 -18.40 -19.57 2.03
N GLU A 400 -18.64 -19.85 3.31
CA GLU A 400 -19.47 -20.99 3.75
C GLU A 400 -20.92 -20.83 3.25
N PHE A 401 -21.51 -19.65 3.40
CA PHE A 401 -22.86 -19.36 2.89
C PHE A 401 -22.95 -19.57 1.38
N ASN A 402 -21.92 -19.18 0.62
CA ASN A 402 -21.88 -19.32 -0.84
C ASN A 402 -21.65 -20.76 -1.33
N THR A 403 -21.10 -21.65 -0.50
CA THR A 403 -20.88 -23.06 -0.87
C THR A 403 -22.08 -23.96 -0.53
N ASN A 404 -23.05 -23.46 0.25
CA ASN A 404 -24.26 -24.20 0.57
C ASN A 404 -25.19 -24.29 -0.66
N ALA A 405 -25.50 -25.51 -1.11
CA ALA A 405 -26.31 -25.75 -2.32
C ALA A 405 -27.76 -25.28 -2.21
N THR A 406 -28.25 -24.96 -1.01
CA THR A 406 -29.63 -24.53 -0.75
C THR A 406 -29.80 -23.01 -0.66
N THR A 407 -28.70 -22.27 -0.59
CA THR A 407 -28.70 -20.80 -0.53
C THR A 407 -28.47 -20.22 -1.93
N ILE A 408 -28.97 -19.01 -2.17
CA ILE A 408 -28.60 -18.26 -3.37
C ILE A 408 -27.28 -17.56 -3.04
N PRO A 409 -26.21 -17.75 -3.83
CA PRO A 409 -24.91 -17.18 -3.50
C PRO A 409 -24.92 -15.64 -3.61
N MET A 410 -24.17 -15.00 -2.73
CA MET A 410 -23.85 -13.58 -2.76
C MET A 410 -22.52 -13.35 -3.47
N ASN A 411 -22.54 -12.52 -4.51
CA ASN A 411 -21.33 -12.04 -5.16
C ASN A 411 -20.92 -10.71 -4.54
N PHE A 412 -19.89 -10.73 -3.70
CA PHE A 412 -19.37 -9.53 -3.07
C PHE A 412 -18.63 -8.66 -4.10
N THR A 413 -19.28 -7.61 -4.59
CA THR A 413 -18.79 -6.83 -5.73
C THR A 413 -18.01 -5.58 -5.32
N LYS A 414 -18.46 -4.87 -4.28
CA LYS A 414 -17.97 -3.51 -3.97
C LYS A 414 -18.07 -3.16 -2.48
N VAL A 415 -17.24 -2.21 -2.06
CA VAL A 415 -17.33 -1.56 -0.75
C VAL A 415 -17.57 -0.07 -0.95
N VAL A 416 -18.57 0.48 -0.28
CA VAL A 416 -18.89 1.92 -0.31
C VAL A 416 -18.64 2.50 1.07
N ASN A 417 -17.71 3.43 1.19
CA ASN A 417 -17.41 4.13 2.43
C ASN A 417 -17.97 5.55 2.40
N LEU A 418 -18.91 5.85 3.30
CA LEU A 418 -19.40 7.21 3.51
C LEU A 418 -18.46 7.96 4.43
N SER A 419 -17.93 9.10 3.97
CA SER A 419 -17.03 9.95 4.74
C SER A 419 -17.63 11.32 5.04
N ALA A 420 -17.34 11.84 6.23
CA ALA A 420 -17.58 13.22 6.65
C ALA A 420 -16.51 13.62 7.68
N SER A 421 -16.25 14.92 7.82
CA SER A 421 -15.30 15.40 8.83
C SER A 421 -15.82 15.11 10.25
N PRO A 422 -14.94 14.90 11.24
CA PRO A 422 -15.35 14.72 12.64
C PRO A 422 -16.20 15.88 13.17
N GLU A 423 -15.96 17.10 12.71
CA GLU A 423 -16.73 18.29 13.08
C GLU A 423 -18.17 18.23 12.54
N GLU A 424 -18.34 17.85 11.27
CA GLU A 424 -19.67 17.70 10.66
C GLU A 424 -20.45 16.54 11.30
N LEU A 425 -19.77 15.44 11.64
CA LEU A 425 -20.38 14.32 12.35
C LEU A 425 -20.90 14.73 13.74
N LYS A 426 -20.11 15.51 14.50
CA LYS A 426 -20.53 16.09 15.78
C LYS A 426 -21.72 17.03 15.60
N LYS A 427 -21.69 17.90 14.58
CA LYS A 427 -22.80 18.82 14.27
C LYS A 427 -24.09 18.08 13.95
N ARG A 428 -24.02 17.00 13.15
CA ARG A 428 -25.17 16.13 12.84
C ARG A 428 -25.72 15.42 14.06
N GLN A 429 -24.83 14.95 14.95
CA GLN A 429 -25.24 14.36 16.21
C GLN A 429 -26.00 15.38 17.07
N GLN A 430 -25.47 16.60 17.24
CA GLN A 430 -26.13 17.67 18.00
C GLN A 430 -27.49 18.04 17.40
N ALA A 431 -27.56 18.22 16.08
CA ALA A 431 -28.81 18.51 15.38
C ALA A 431 -29.85 17.40 15.60
N ARG A 432 -29.42 16.14 15.63
CA ARG A 432 -30.31 15.00 15.91
C ARG A 432 -30.85 15.01 17.34
N VAL A 433 -30.04 15.38 18.33
CA VAL A 433 -30.50 15.51 19.73
C VAL A 433 -31.56 16.59 19.84
N ILE A 434 -31.33 17.75 19.21
CA ILE A 434 -32.29 18.88 19.20
C ILE A 434 -33.61 18.45 18.56
N LEU A 435 -33.57 17.86 17.36
CA LEU A 435 -34.78 17.39 16.66
C LEU A 435 -35.54 16.31 17.45
N ALA A 436 -34.85 15.42 18.14
CA ALA A 436 -35.50 14.40 18.98
C ALA A 436 -36.22 15.01 20.19
N GLN A 437 -35.62 16.05 20.80
CA GLN A 437 -36.24 16.82 21.88
C GLN A 437 -37.48 17.58 21.40
N GLU A 438 -37.38 18.24 20.24
CA GLU A 438 -38.51 18.95 19.62
C GLU A 438 -39.66 18.01 19.23
N ALA A 439 -39.35 16.76 18.84
CA ALA A 439 -40.33 15.75 18.47
C ALA A 439 -40.86 14.90 19.64
N ASN A 440 -40.50 15.19 20.89
CA ASN A 440 -40.83 14.38 22.09
C ASN A 440 -40.49 12.89 21.95
N LEU A 441 -39.40 12.57 21.24
CA LEU A 441 -38.91 11.20 21.09
C LEU A 441 -37.94 10.84 22.22
N ALA A 442 -37.97 9.59 22.68
CA ALA A 442 -37.04 9.10 23.69
C ALA A 442 -35.59 9.23 23.21
N GLN A 443 -34.76 9.90 23.99
CA GLN A 443 -33.34 10.08 23.72
C GLN A 443 -32.62 8.73 23.79
N ARG A 444 -31.76 8.42 22.82
CA ARG A 444 -31.03 7.15 22.83
C ARG A 444 -29.85 7.25 23.82
N PRO A 445 -29.44 6.15 24.46
CA PRO A 445 -28.24 6.13 25.31
C PRO A 445 -26.97 6.65 24.59
N ASP A 446 -26.94 6.46 23.26
CA ASP A 446 -25.87 6.87 22.36
C ASP A 446 -25.82 8.37 22.03
N ASP A 447 -26.86 9.13 22.42
CA ASP A 447 -26.99 10.55 22.13
C ASP A 447 -26.28 11.44 23.18
N ASP A 448 -25.65 10.83 24.19
CA ASP A 448 -24.71 11.52 25.11
C ASP A 448 -23.42 11.94 24.37
N PRO A 449 -22.99 13.21 24.46
CA PRO A 449 -21.80 13.71 23.76
C PRO A 449 -20.50 12.96 24.09
N ASN A 450 -20.30 12.52 25.34
CA ASN A 450 -19.10 11.80 25.75
C ASN A 450 -19.11 10.37 25.21
N VAL A 451 -20.25 9.69 25.27
CA VAL A 451 -20.43 8.35 24.70
C VAL A 451 -20.23 8.39 23.18
N TYR A 452 -20.79 9.39 22.49
CA TYR A 452 -20.61 9.56 21.05
C TYR A 452 -19.14 9.82 20.67
N ALA A 453 -18.45 10.69 21.41
CA ALA A 453 -17.04 10.99 21.18
C ALA A 453 -16.16 9.72 21.31
N GLN A 454 -16.35 8.93 22.37
CA GLN A 454 -15.63 7.66 22.55
C GLN A 454 -15.90 6.67 21.43
N ARG A 455 -17.15 6.60 20.93
CA ARG A 455 -17.50 5.71 19.80
C ARG A 455 -16.88 6.17 18.49
N LEU A 456 -16.85 7.48 18.24
CA LEU A 456 -16.21 8.05 17.06
C LEU A 456 -14.71 7.81 17.07
N GLU A 457 -14.04 8.01 18.21
CA GLU A 457 -12.61 7.76 18.38
C GLU A 457 -12.26 6.29 18.14
N LYS A 458 -12.98 5.36 18.78
CA LYS A 458 -12.81 3.91 18.57
C LYS A 458 -13.03 3.50 17.11
N TYR A 459 -14.04 4.09 16.47
CA TYR A 459 -14.31 3.85 15.05
C TYR A 459 -13.13 4.31 14.17
N LEU A 460 -12.63 5.54 14.38
CA LEU A 460 -11.52 6.09 13.60
C LEU A 460 -10.23 5.29 13.77
N ALA A 461 -9.92 4.86 15.01
CA ALA A 461 -8.76 4.03 15.30
C ALA A 461 -8.82 2.66 14.59
N ALA A 462 -10.01 2.06 14.52
CA ALA A 462 -10.20 0.74 13.91
C ALA A 462 -10.35 0.78 12.38
N MET A 463 -10.93 1.87 11.83
CA MET A 463 -11.30 1.88 10.42
C MET A 463 -10.13 2.00 9.45
N ASN A 464 -9.01 2.59 9.83
CA ASN A 464 -7.87 2.73 8.92
C ASN A 464 -7.38 1.35 8.42
N ALA A 465 -7.30 0.35 9.31
CA ALA A 465 -6.93 -1.01 8.94
C ALA A 465 -7.99 -1.69 8.03
N VAL A 466 -9.27 -1.42 8.29
CA VAL A 466 -10.39 -1.96 7.49
C VAL A 466 -10.39 -1.37 6.08
N LEU A 467 -10.26 -0.04 5.96
CA LEU A 467 -10.23 0.64 4.67
C LEU A 467 -9.03 0.17 3.85
N ASN A 468 -7.83 0.12 4.45
CA ASN A 468 -6.61 -0.36 3.78
C ASN A 468 -6.77 -1.81 3.27
N TYR A 469 -7.37 -2.69 4.06
CA TYR A 469 -7.65 -4.06 3.60
C TYR A 469 -8.56 -4.06 2.37
N TYR A 470 -9.67 -3.32 2.39
CA TYR A 470 -10.63 -3.30 1.28
C TYR A 470 -10.13 -2.54 0.06
N GLU A 471 -9.25 -1.55 0.20
CA GLU A 471 -8.54 -0.89 -0.91
C GLU A 471 -7.60 -1.87 -1.64
N CYS A 472 -6.86 -2.68 -0.89
CA CYS A 472 -5.91 -3.64 -1.46
C CYS A 472 -6.58 -4.84 -2.14
N HIS A 473 -7.78 -5.25 -1.69
CA HIS A 473 -8.39 -6.51 -2.10
C HIS A 473 -9.69 -6.37 -2.90
N TYR A 474 -10.36 -5.21 -2.86
CA TYR A 474 -11.69 -5.00 -3.46
C TYR A 474 -11.83 -3.60 -4.08
N ALA A 475 -12.93 -3.37 -4.79
CA ALA A 475 -13.29 -2.04 -5.28
C ALA A 475 -13.91 -1.20 -4.14
N LEU A 476 -13.07 -0.48 -3.39
CA LEU A 476 -13.52 0.51 -2.41
C LEU A 476 -13.84 1.84 -3.08
N VAL A 477 -15.05 2.35 -2.88
CA VAL A 477 -15.50 3.67 -3.35
C VAL A 477 -15.79 4.55 -2.14
N HIS A 478 -15.22 5.76 -2.13
CA HIS A 478 -15.51 6.74 -1.10
C HIS A 478 -16.55 7.73 -1.60
N VAL A 479 -17.61 7.92 -0.81
CA VAL A 479 -18.65 8.91 -1.11
C VAL A 479 -18.61 9.98 -0.03
N ASN A 480 -18.40 11.22 -0.46
CA ASN A 480 -18.50 12.37 0.41
C ASN A 480 -19.97 12.59 0.82
N SER A 481 -20.25 12.46 2.11
CA SER A 481 -21.59 12.59 2.66
C SER A 481 -21.91 13.99 3.20
N THR A 482 -21.03 14.99 2.98
CA THR A 482 -21.27 16.39 3.38
C THR A 482 -22.15 17.17 2.39
N GLN A 483 -22.42 16.59 1.22
CA GLN A 483 -23.27 17.17 0.17
C GLN A 483 -24.76 17.06 0.52
N ASP A 484 -25.62 17.57 -0.37
CA ASP A 484 -27.07 17.37 -0.23
C ASP A 484 -27.42 15.87 -0.17
N MET A 485 -28.52 15.55 0.53
CA MET A 485 -28.93 14.17 0.74
C MET A 485 -29.21 13.43 -0.56
N GLU A 486 -29.85 14.08 -1.54
CA GLU A 486 -30.17 13.46 -2.84
C GLU A 486 -28.91 13.26 -3.67
N GLN A 487 -28.00 14.26 -3.67
CA GLN A 487 -26.69 14.13 -4.33
C GLN A 487 -25.87 12.97 -3.76
N THR A 488 -25.87 12.81 -2.43
CA THR A 488 -25.21 11.67 -1.78
C THR A 488 -25.87 10.35 -2.18
N THR A 489 -27.21 10.29 -2.28
CA THR A 489 -27.93 9.09 -2.73
C THR A 489 -27.56 8.73 -4.16
N GLN A 490 -27.57 9.72 -5.07
CA GLN A 490 -27.19 9.52 -6.47
C GLN A 490 -25.72 9.10 -6.59
N ALA A 491 -24.82 9.67 -5.77
CA ALA A 491 -23.41 9.27 -5.76
C ALA A 491 -23.22 7.81 -5.33
N ILE A 492 -24.01 7.32 -4.35
CA ILE A 492 -23.98 5.92 -3.92
C ILE A 492 -24.59 5.01 -5.00
N LEU A 493 -25.76 5.35 -5.54
CA LEU A 493 -26.39 4.58 -6.63
C LEU A 493 -25.49 4.49 -7.85
N HIS A 494 -24.85 5.60 -8.21
CA HIS A 494 -23.85 5.64 -9.26
C HIS A 494 -22.65 4.74 -8.94
N ALA A 495 -22.14 4.78 -7.70
CA ALA A 495 -21.07 3.89 -7.26
C ALA A 495 -21.46 2.40 -7.33
N ILE A 496 -22.74 2.09 -7.13
CA ILE A 496 -23.30 0.74 -7.23
C ILE A 496 -23.45 0.33 -8.70
N ASP A 497 -24.15 1.13 -9.51
CA ASP A 497 -24.61 0.75 -10.85
C ASP A 497 -23.56 0.91 -11.94
N ASN A 498 -22.70 1.92 -11.83
CA ASN A 498 -21.65 2.13 -12.81
C ASN A 498 -20.35 1.47 -12.36
N THR A 499 -19.76 0.67 -13.24
CA THR A 499 -18.35 0.23 -13.14
C THR A 499 -17.37 1.37 -13.46
N SER A 500 -17.84 2.60 -13.66
CA SER A 500 -17.07 3.72 -14.19
C SER A 500 -17.74 5.07 -13.86
N LEU A 501 -16.97 6.04 -13.34
CA LEU A 501 -17.24 7.50 -13.35
C LEU A 501 -18.09 8.17 -12.26
N ASN A 502 -17.63 8.17 -11.01
CA ASN A 502 -17.70 9.42 -10.21
C ASN A 502 -16.27 9.72 -9.76
N HIS A 503 -15.43 10.12 -10.72
CA HIS A 503 -14.16 10.72 -10.40
C HIS A 503 -14.43 12.18 -10.08
N GLU A 504 -14.05 12.62 -8.88
CA GLU A 504 -13.68 14.02 -8.71
C GLU A 504 -12.71 14.34 -9.87
N GLU A 505 -13.04 15.28 -10.75
CA GLU A 505 -12.19 15.61 -11.90
C GLU A 505 -10.89 16.25 -11.36
N HIS A 506 -9.86 15.43 -11.24
CA HIS A 506 -8.55 15.78 -10.69
C HIS A 506 -7.73 16.53 -11.76
N MET A 507 -7.62 17.86 -11.65
CA MET A 507 -6.83 18.67 -12.59
C MET A 507 -5.34 18.54 -12.31
N LEU A 508 -4.53 18.23 -13.32
CA LEU A 508 -3.06 18.12 -13.15
C LEU A 508 -2.46 19.48 -12.79
N THR A 509 -1.87 19.61 -11.60
CA THR A 509 -1.21 20.83 -11.14
C THR A 509 0.31 20.74 -11.22
N ASN A 510 0.89 19.55 -11.05
CA ASN A 510 2.32 19.33 -11.13
C ASN A 510 2.74 18.89 -12.54
N THR A 511 2.99 19.87 -13.42
CA THR A 511 3.39 19.65 -14.81
C THR A 511 4.90 19.52 -15.01
N ALA A 512 5.72 19.73 -13.98
CA ALA A 512 7.19 19.76 -14.11
C ALA A 512 7.75 18.42 -14.63
N ALA A 513 7.23 17.30 -14.14
CA ALA A 513 7.63 15.97 -14.60
C ALA A 513 7.23 15.71 -16.06
N TYR A 514 6.03 16.16 -16.46
CA TYR A 514 5.59 16.08 -17.86
C TYR A 514 6.44 16.98 -18.76
N SER A 515 6.83 18.18 -18.33
CA SER A 515 7.70 19.06 -19.11
C SER A 515 9.01 18.37 -19.45
N ALA A 516 9.71 17.82 -18.44
CA ALA A 516 10.96 17.11 -18.66
C ALA A 516 10.80 15.91 -19.59
N LEU A 517 9.68 15.19 -19.50
CA LEU A 517 9.40 14.07 -20.40
C LEU A 517 9.14 14.54 -21.84
N VAL A 518 8.26 15.53 -22.03
CA VAL A 518 7.90 16.08 -23.34
C VAL A 518 9.10 16.75 -24.04
N ASP A 519 10.06 17.29 -23.28
CA ASP A 519 11.30 17.88 -23.83
C ASP A 519 12.16 16.89 -24.62
N HIS A 520 11.99 15.58 -24.39
CA HIS A 520 12.69 14.54 -25.13
C HIS A 520 11.98 14.15 -26.44
N PHE A 521 10.80 14.71 -26.73
CA PHE A 521 10.04 14.44 -27.95
C PHE A 521 10.18 15.59 -28.95
N ASP A 522 10.67 15.27 -30.15
CA ASP A 522 10.52 16.17 -31.28
C ASP A 522 9.08 16.12 -31.80
N LEU A 523 8.29 17.16 -31.50
CA LEU A 523 6.90 17.26 -31.92
C LEU A 523 6.69 18.04 -33.21
N THR A 524 7.74 18.64 -33.81
CA THR A 524 7.61 19.65 -34.87
C THR A 524 6.77 19.21 -36.08
N GLU A 525 6.83 17.93 -36.46
CA GLU A 525 6.04 17.34 -37.57
C GLU A 525 4.91 16.41 -37.09
N ALA A 526 4.66 16.34 -35.77
CA ALA A 526 3.68 15.44 -35.17
C ALA A 526 2.29 16.07 -35.04
N THR A 527 1.26 15.28 -35.30
CA THR A 527 -0.10 15.52 -34.82
C THR A 527 -0.22 14.92 -33.43
N VAL A 528 -0.35 15.75 -32.41
CA VAL A 528 -0.49 15.32 -31.02
C VAL A 528 -1.97 15.18 -30.67
N ILE A 529 -2.37 14.04 -30.14
CA ILE A 529 -3.72 13.79 -29.66
C ILE A 529 -3.73 13.76 -28.14
N GLU A 530 -4.58 14.59 -27.54
CA GLU A 530 -4.80 14.67 -26.10
C GLU A 530 -6.25 14.30 -25.79
N PHE A 531 -6.45 13.20 -25.07
CA PHE A 531 -7.76 12.80 -24.57
C PHE A 531 -7.93 13.26 -23.11
N GLY A 532 -9.03 13.95 -22.82
CA GLY A 532 -9.27 14.53 -21.49
C GLY A 532 -8.34 15.72 -21.23
N ALA A 533 -8.36 16.72 -22.11
CA ALA A 533 -7.48 17.89 -22.01
C ALA A 533 -7.74 18.73 -20.74
N GLY A 534 -8.93 18.61 -20.14
CA GLY A 534 -9.28 19.30 -18.92
C GLY A 534 -9.21 20.82 -19.07
N ASP A 535 -8.61 21.49 -18.10
CA ASP A 535 -8.40 22.94 -18.14
C ASP A 535 -7.19 23.37 -19.01
N GLY A 536 -6.43 22.42 -19.54
CA GLY A 536 -5.33 22.63 -20.49
C GLY A 536 -3.93 22.69 -19.89
N ALA A 537 -3.70 22.19 -18.67
CA ALA A 537 -2.36 22.14 -18.07
C ALA A 537 -1.34 21.36 -18.93
N LEU A 538 -1.73 20.21 -19.47
CA LEU A 538 -0.89 19.40 -20.36
C LEU A 538 -0.90 19.95 -21.80
N THR A 539 -2.05 20.44 -22.29
CA THR A 539 -2.17 21.15 -23.57
C THR A 539 -1.15 22.28 -23.69
N GLU A 540 -0.93 23.07 -22.63
CA GLU A 540 0.05 24.16 -22.62
C GLU A 540 1.48 23.67 -22.85
N LEU A 541 1.87 22.59 -22.17
CA LEU A 541 3.19 21.98 -22.34
C LEU A 541 3.39 21.49 -23.76
N ILE A 542 2.38 20.84 -24.34
CA ILE A 542 2.42 20.31 -25.71
C ILE A 542 2.60 21.47 -26.71
N LEU A 543 1.80 22.53 -26.60
CA LEU A 543 1.86 23.68 -27.51
C LEU A 543 3.21 24.41 -27.47
N ASN A 544 3.84 24.47 -26.29
CA ASN A 544 5.16 25.08 -26.10
C ASN A 544 6.31 24.31 -26.75
N ARG A 545 6.05 23.17 -27.41
CA ARG A 545 7.04 22.39 -28.18
C ARG A 545 6.76 22.39 -29.68
N HIS A 546 5.94 23.34 -30.13
CA HIS A 546 5.67 23.65 -31.54
C HIS A 546 5.25 22.44 -32.40
N PRO A 547 4.23 21.67 -31.98
CA PRO A 547 3.73 20.58 -32.80
C PRO A 547 3.11 21.08 -34.10
N LYS A 548 3.08 20.21 -35.12
CA LYS A 548 2.37 20.51 -36.37
C LYS A 548 0.89 20.77 -36.13
N LYS A 549 0.27 19.96 -35.26
CA LYS A 549 -1.14 20.07 -34.89
C LYS A 549 -1.38 19.43 -33.52
N VAL A 550 -2.30 19.98 -32.73
CA VAL A 550 -2.82 19.38 -31.49
C VAL A 550 -4.33 19.20 -31.64
N ILE A 551 -4.81 17.99 -31.36
CA ILE A 551 -6.24 17.69 -31.29
C ILE A 551 -6.57 17.33 -29.84
N ALA A 552 -7.25 18.25 -29.15
CA ALA A 552 -7.65 18.11 -27.75
C ALA A 552 -9.13 17.72 -27.66
N TYR A 553 -9.39 16.55 -27.10
CA TYR A 553 -10.75 16.07 -26.81
C TYR A 553 -11.13 16.38 -25.37
N GLU A 554 -12.28 17.03 -25.20
CA GLU A 554 -12.86 17.30 -23.88
C GLU A 554 -14.37 17.12 -23.92
N LEU A 555 -14.91 16.27 -23.05
CA LEU A 555 -16.35 15.99 -23.00
C LEU A 555 -17.11 17.07 -22.24
N ASN A 556 -16.48 17.67 -21.23
CA ASN A 556 -17.05 18.70 -20.38
C ASN A 556 -17.05 20.06 -21.10
N SER A 557 -18.23 20.59 -21.41
CA SER A 557 -18.38 21.85 -22.15
C SER A 557 -17.74 23.04 -21.45
N ASP A 558 -17.75 23.08 -20.12
CA ASP A 558 -17.24 24.20 -19.34
C ASP A 558 -15.71 24.22 -19.34
N LEU A 559 -15.07 23.04 -19.23
CA LEU A 559 -13.62 22.89 -19.36
C LEU A 559 -13.16 23.20 -20.77
N ALA A 560 -13.89 22.73 -21.78
CA ALA A 560 -13.61 23.07 -23.17
C ALA A 560 -13.72 24.58 -23.45
N GLU A 561 -14.67 25.28 -22.82
CA GLU A 561 -14.76 26.74 -22.92
C GLU A 561 -13.55 27.43 -22.26
N LYS A 562 -13.10 26.95 -21.10
CA LYS A 562 -11.85 27.44 -20.48
C LYS A 562 -10.64 27.22 -21.39
N LEU A 563 -10.54 26.04 -22.00
CA LEU A 563 -9.47 25.71 -22.94
C LEU A 563 -9.49 26.65 -24.16
N ARG A 564 -10.68 26.92 -24.73
CA ARG A 564 -10.87 27.89 -25.81
C ARG A 564 -10.49 29.30 -25.40
N ARG A 565 -10.83 29.74 -24.18
CA ARG A 565 -10.45 31.06 -23.67
C ARG A 565 -8.93 31.20 -23.50
N ARG A 566 -8.24 30.13 -23.07
CA ARG A 566 -6.79 30.12 -22.86
C ARG A 566 -6.00 30.03 -24.17
N PHE A 567 -6.40 29.13 -25.08
CA PHE A 567 -5.58 28.74 -26.23
C PHE A 567 -6.29 28.81 -27.58
N GLY A 568 -7.55 29.25 -27.64
CA GLY A 568 -8.36 29.22 -28.87
C GLY A 568 -7.87 30.10 -30.02
N SER A 569 -6.94 31.03 -29.77
CA SER A 569 -6.26 31.80 -30.81
C SER A 569 -5.06 31.07 -31.42
N ASN A 570 -4.64 29.93 -30.86
CA ASN A 570 -3.51 29.17 -31.35
C ASN A 570 -3.91 28.41 -32.64
N PRO A 571 -3.26 28.68 -33.79
CA PRO A 571 -3.68 28.12 -35.08
C PRO A 571 -3.43 26.62 -35.22
N VAL A 572 -2.61 26.02 -34.35
CA VAL A 572 -2.32 24.58 -34.40
C VAL A 572 -3.20 23.75 -33.47
N LEU A 573 -4.01 24.38 -32.59
CA LEU A 573 -4.89 23.69 -31.65
C LEU A 573 -6.31 23.54 -32.20
N GLU A 574 -6.79 22.29 -32.25
CA GLU A 574 -8.19 21.94 -32.55
C GLU A 574 -8.84 21.36 -31.28
N ILE A 575 -9.88 22.03 -30.77
CA ILE A 575 -10.62 21.58 -29.58
C ILE A 575 -11.93 20.91 -30.00
N ARG A 576 -12.07 19.62 -29.72
CA ARG A 576 -13.27 18.82 -30.01
C ARG A 576 -14.08 18.54 -28.75
N VAL A 577 -15.30 19.08 -28.70
CA VAL A 577 -16.21 18.93 -27.56
C VAL A 577 -17.20 17.80 -27.83
N VAL A 578 -16.69 16.58 -27.74
CA VAL A 578 -17.40 15.36 -28.15
C VAL A 578 -16.97 14.18 -27.28
N ASP A 579 -17.87 13.20 -27.18
CA ASP A 579 -17.53 11.88 -26.67
C ASP A 579 -16.66 11.15 -27.71
N PHE A 580 -15.36 11.13 -27.46
CA PHE A 580 -14.38 10.53 -28.38
C PHE A 580 -14.59 9.03 -28.57
N THR A 581 -15.37 8.34 -27.72
CA THR A 581 -15.71 6.93 -27.93
C THR A 581 -16.62 6.70 -29.14
N LYS A 582 -17.22 7.77 -29.66
CA LYS A 582 -18.13 7.78 -30.83
C LYS A 582 -17.49 8.41 -32.07
N GLU A 583 -16.26 8.89 -31.97
CA GLU A 583 -15.53 9.55 -33.07
C GLU A 583 -14.93 8.53 -34.07
N ASN A 584 -14.71 9.01 -35.29
CA ASN A 584 -13.99 8.27 -36.30
C ASN A 584 -12.52 8.73 -36.35
N PHE A 585 -11.61 7.80 -36.06
CA PHE A 585 -10.17 8.04 -36.00
C PHE A 585 -9.43 7.78 -37.33
N SER A 586 -10.13 7.67 -38.47
CA SER A 586 -9.52 7.38 -39.77
C SER A 586 -8.44 8.36 -40.21
N TYR A 587 -8.46 9.59 -39.68
CA TYR A 587 -7.43 10.59 -39.92
C TYR A 587 -6.06 10.22 -39.33
N LEU A 588 -5.99 9.26 -38.40
CA LEU A 588 -4.75 8.75 -37.82
C LEU A 588 -3.99 7.77 -38.74
N ASN A 589 -4.54 7.43 -39.90
CA ASN A 589 -3.84 6.60 -40.90
C ASN A 589 -2.71 7.34 -41.62
N GLU A 590 -2.67 8.67 -41.52
CA GLU A 590 -1.71 9.51 -42.22
C GLU A 590 -0.88 10.33 -41.23
N GLY A 591 0.36 10.64 -41.61
CA GLY A 591 1.27 11.47 -40.82
C GLY A 591 1.89 10.81 -39.60
N ARG A 592 2.67 11.60 -38.84
CA ARG A 592 3.24 11.20 -37.55
C ARG A 592 2.25 11.55 -36.45
N ASN A 593 1.77 10.55 -35.72
CA ASN A 593 0.74 10.70 -34.69
C ASN A 593 1.31 10.33 -33.33
N VAL A 594 1.16 11.23 -32.35
CA VAL A 594 1.68 11.08 -31.00
C VAL A 594 0.54 11.25 -30.02
N ILE A 595 0.42 10.37 -29.04
CA ILE A 595 -0.56 10.54 -27.97
C ILE A 595 0.16 11.03 -26.71
N ILE A 596 -0.25 12.19 -26.21
CA ILE A 596 0.22 12.74 -24.92
C ILE A 596 -1.04 13.10 -24.15
N SER A 597 -1.41 12.29 -23.16
CA SER A 597 -2.76 12.36 -22.61
C SER A 597 -2.84 11.89 -21.16
N ASN A 598 -3.72 12.55 -20.41
CA ASN A 598 -4.17 12.12 -19.10
C ASN A 598 -5.66 11.71 -19.14
N PRO A 599 -6.00 10.58 -19.77
CA PRO A 599 -7.38 10.23 -20.00
C PRO A 599 -8.03 9.66 -18.71
N PRO A 600 -9.35 9.74 -18.57
CA PRO A 600 -10.06 8.98 -17.54
C PRO A 600 -9.76 7.48 -17.66
N TYR A 601 -9.44 6.82 -16.55
CA TYR A 601 -8.92 5.45 -16.55
C TYR A 601 -9.88 4.41 -17.12
N GLU A 602 -11.18 4.71 -17.15
CA GLU A 602 -12.20 3.85 -17.71
C GLU A 602 -12.21 3.87 -19.24
N THR A 603 -11.61 4.89 -19.84
CA THR A 603 -11.48 5.03 -21.29
C THR A 603 -10.25 4.34 -21.86
N ILE A 604 -9.29 3.96 -21.01
CA ILE A 604 -8.06 3.25 -21.41
C ILE A 604 -8.32 2.00 -22.27
N PRO A 605 -9.25 1.08 -21.93
CA PRO A 605 -9.55 -0.07 -22.78
C PRO A 605 -9.97 0.32 -24.19
N PHE A 606 -10.83 1.35 -24.31
CA PHE A 606 -11.25 1.87 -25.61
C PHE A 606 -10.07 2.46 -26.38
N LEU A 607 -9.25 3.30 -25.73
CA LEU A 607 -8.08 3.91 -26.36
C LEU A 607 -7.11 2.85 -26.87
N PHE A 608 -6.86 1.79 -26.10
CA PHE A 608 -6.01 0.69 -26.54
C PHE A 608 -6.58 -0.04 -27.75
N ASP A 609 -7.81 -0.54 -27.65
CA ASP A 609 -8.40 -1.44 -28.63
C ASP A 609 -8.85 -0.72 -29.91
N LYS A 610 -9.23 0.56 -29.82
CA LYS A 610 -9.84 1.32 -30.91
C LYS A 610 -8.97 2.44 -31.45
N VAL A 611 -7.92 2.86 -30.76
CA VAL A 611 -7.07 4.00 -31.18
C VAL A 611 -5.59 3.60 -31.30
N ILE A 612 -4.97 3.13 -30.23
CA ILE A 612 -3.53 2.87 -30.17
C ILE A 612 -3.15 1.70 -31.07
N ASN A 613 -3.81 0.54 -30.89
CA ASN A 613 -3.46 -0.68 -31.63
C ASN A 613 -3.79 -0.61 -33.13
N PRO A 614 -4.95 -0.06 -33.58
CA PRO A 614 -5.30 -0.08 -35.00
C PRO A 614 -4.50 0.89 -35.88
N PHE A 615 -4.06 2.03 -35.33
CA PHE A 615 -3.54 3.15 -36.13
C PHE A 615 -2.02 3.32 -36.08
N LYS A 616 -1.28 2.38 -35.45
CA LYS A 616 0.20 2.40 -35.36
C LYS A 616 0.76 3.74 -34.86
N ILE A 617 0.23 4.20 -33.73
CA ILE A 617 0.71 5.41 -33.05
C ILE A 617 2.21 5.24 -32.72
N GLN A 618 3.04 6.20 -33.16
CA GLN A 618 4.50 6.08 -33.04
C GLN A 618 4.94 6.21 -31.58
N ASP A 619 4.46 7.27 -30.93
CA ASP A 619 4.85 7.64 -29.57
C ASP A 619 3.59 7.79 -28.71
N VAL A 620 3.61 7.19 -27.53
CA VAL A 620 2.52 7.29 -26.56
C VAL A 620 3.11 7.65 -25.21
N ILE A 621 2.60 8.73 -24.61
CA ILE A 621 2.75 9.12 -23.21
C ILE A 621 1.35 9.16 -22.62
N MET A 622 1.07 8.31 -21.64
CA MET A 622 -0.28 8.22 -21.08
C MET A 622 -0.26 7.94 -19.60
N MET A 623 -1.12 8.64 -18.87
CA MET A 623 -1.36 8.34 -17.46
C MET A 623 -2.31 7.15 -17.28
N THR A 624 -2.06 6.31 -16.29
CA THR A 624 -2.87 5.15 -15.94
C THR A 624 -2.81 4.85 -14.45
N SER A 625 -3.73 4.03 -13.95
CA SER A 625 -3.61 3.44 -12.61
C SER A 625 -2.73 2.17 -12.62
N PRO A 626 -2.17 1.76 -11.46
CA PRO A 626 -1.43 0.49 -11.32
C PRO A 626 -2.18 -0.72 -11.86
N LYS A 627 -3.48 -0.82 -11.54
CA LYS A 627 -4.35 -1.91 -12.03
C LYS A 627 -4.48 -1.93 -13.56
N LYS A 628 -4.61 -0.76 -14.19
CA LYS A 628 -4.73 -0.66 -15.65
C LYS A 628 -3.40 -0.87 -16.36
N LYS A 629 -2.27 -0.53 -15.71
CA LYS A 629 -0.93 -0.82 -16.22
C LYS A 629 -0.74 -2.31 -16.50
N GLU A 630 -1.04 -3.17 -15.51
CA GLU A 630 -0.90 -4.63 -15.63
C GLU A 630 -1.79 -5.24 -16.73
N GLN A 631 -2.87 -4.55 -17.09
CA GLN A 631 -3.84 -5.03 -18.07
C GLN A 631 -3.49 -4.61 -19.51
N TYR A 632 -3.08 -3.36 -19.71
CA TYR A 632 -2.97 -2.77 -21.05
C TYR A 632 -1.56 -2.30 -21.42
N PHE A 633 -0.70 -2.00 -20.44
CA PHE A 633 0.58 -1.32 -20.66
C PHE A 633 1.79 -2.20 -20.31
N ASN A 634 1.69 -3.52 -20.47
CA ASN A 634 2.75 -4.45 -20.09
C ASN A 634 4.05 -4.26 -20.88
N ASP A 635 3.95 -3.74 -22.11
CA ASP A 635 5.06 -3.43 -23.01
C ASP A 635 5.42 -1.94 -23.04
N TYR A 636 4.89 -1.14 -22.11
CA TYR A 636 5.22 0.28 -21.95
C TYR A 636 6.18 0.46 -20.79
N GLN A 637 7.12 1.39 -20.94
CA GLN A 637 8.01 1.82 -19.88
C GLN A 637 7.27 2.73 -18.89
N LEU A 638 7.45 2.51 -17.60
CA LEU A 638 7.02 3.46 -16.58
C LEU A 638 8.06 4.58 -16.48
N GLU A 639 7.65 5.82 -16.67
CA GLU A 639 8.55 6.99 -16.59
C GLU A 639 8.60 7.56 -15.18
N PHE A 640 7.44 7.83 -14.60
CA PHE A 640 7.34 8.31 -13.22
C PHE A 640 5.95 8.02 -12.65
N THR A 641 5.88 8.11 -11.33
CA THR A 641 4.64 8.03 -10.57
C THR A 641 4.30 9.40 -10.02
N LEU A 642 3.09 9.88 -10.29
CA LEU A 642 2.53 11.06 -9.66
C LEU A 642 1.78 10.65 -8.40
N SER A 643 2.06 11.35 -7.31
CA SER A 643 1.25 11.28 -6.09
C SER A 643 -0.07 12.03 -6.26
N GLY A 644 -1.04 11.70 -5.43
CA GLY A 644 -2.35 12.36 -5.38
C GLY A 644 -2.31 13.89 -5.31
N ASP A 645 -1.32 14.45 -4.61
CA ASP A 645 -1.12 15.90 -4.44
C ASP A 645 -0.71 16.62 -5.74
N SER A 646 -0.40 15.86 -6.79
CA SER A 646 -0.11 16.39 -8.14
C SER A 646 -1.38 16.84 -8.88
N PHE A 647 -2.55 16.71 -8.24
CA PHE A 647 -3.84 17.09 -8.80
C PHE A 647 -4.64 18.01 -7.88
N SER A 648 -5.59 18.74 -8.45
CA SER A 648 -6.55 19.58 -7.73
C SER A 648 -7.99 19.29 -8.19
N PRO A 649 -8.88 18.80 -7.31
CA PRO A 649 -8.60 18.36 -5.93
C PRO A 649 -7.59 17.19 -5.90
N PRO A 650 -6.89 16.92 -4.78
CA PRO A 650 -5.93 15.83 -4.70
C PRO A 650 -6.54 14.48 -5.10
N ALA A 651 -5.87 13.77 -5.99
CA ALA A 651 -6.27 12.45 -6.44
C ALA A 651 -5.86 11.37 -5.43
N ARG A 652 -6.46 10.18 -5.49
CA ARG A 652 -6.11 9.08 -4.58
C ARG A 652 -5.32 7.99 -5.28
N GLY A 653 -4.32 7.48 -4.57
CA GLY A 653 -3.46 6.42 -5.06
C GLY A 653 -2.29 6.95 -5.91
N GLU A 654 -1.57 6.01 -6.50
CA GLU A 654 -0.48 6.30 -7.42
C GLU A 654 -1.01 6.43 -8.85
N HIS A 655 -0.53 7.44 -9.56
CA HIS A 655 -0.87 7.70 -10.95
C HIS A 655 0.38 7.48 -11.80
N LEU A 656 0.38 6.43 -12.61
CA LEU A 656 1.55 5.99 -13.36
C LEU A 656 1.57 6.67 -14.74
N VAL A 657 2.68 7.31 -15.10
CA VAL A 657 2.88 7.83 -16.46
C VAL A 657 3.68 6.82 -17.26
N MET A 658 3.04 6.26 -18.27
CA MET A 658 3.57 5.20 -19.13
C MET A 658 4.00 5.75 -20.48
N ARG A 659 5.04 5.15 -21.05
CA ARG A 659 5.59 5.54 -22.35
C ARG A 659 5.86 4.34 -23.25
N LYS A 660 5.66 4.50 -24.57
CA LYS A 660 6.13 3.57 -25.62
C LYS A 660 6.47 4.35 -26.88
N GLY A 661 7.55 3.97 -27.58
CA GLY A 661 7.92 4.58 -28.87
C GLY A 661 9.37 5.04 -29.04
N LEU A 662 10.14 5.34 -27.96
CA LEU A 662 11.56 5.72 -28.12
C LEU A 662 12.50 4.52 -28.23
N GLU A 663 12.48 3.86 -29.38
CA GLU A 663 13.70 3.28 -29.91
C GLU A 663 14.28 4.32 -30.89
N ASP A 664 15.49 4.81 -30.61
CA ASP A 664 16.27 5.82 -31.36
C ASP A 664 16.07 7.30 -31.00
N LEU A 665 16.83 7.78 -29.99
CA LEU A 665 17.50 9.09 -29.84
C LEU A 665 17.89 9.20 -28.35
N VAL A 666 19.16 9.09 -27.95
CA VAL A 666 20.13 10.19 -27.99
C VAL A 666 21.55 9.67 -28.33
N LYS A 667 22.06 10.05 -29.51
CA LYS A 667 23.51 10.15 -29.72
C LYS A 667 23.96 11.44 -29.01
N TYR A 668 24.64 11.31 -27.87
CA TYR A 668 25.37 12.47 -27.34
C TYR A 668 26.59 12.73 -28.23
N PRO A 669 26.81 13.96 -28.72
CA PRO A 669 28.11 14.31 -29.26
C PRO A 669 29.14 14.17 -28.14
N THR A 670 30.21 13.43 -28.41
CA THR A 670 31.38 13.31 -27.53
C THR A 670 31.85 14.73 -27.18
N PRO A 671 31.92 15.13 -25.89
CA PRO A 671 32.51 16.40 -25.54
C PRO A 671 33.99 16.34 -25.88
N THR A 672 34.43 17.15 -26.85
CA THR A 672 35.85 17.49 -27.00
C THR A 672 36.22 18.38 -25.83
N LEU A 673 37.05 17.87 -24.93
CA LEU A 673 37.71 18.63 -23.87
C LEU A 673 38.58 19.72 -24.51
N ASN A 674 38.28 20.98 -24.20
CA ASN A 674 39.22 22.09 -24.24
C ASN A 674 39.44 22.59 -22.82
#